data_AF-A0A821GTK5-F1
#
_entry.id   AF-A0A821GTK5-F1
#
_cell.length_a   1.000
_cell.length_b   1.000
_cell.length_c   1.000
_cell.angle_alpha   90.00
_cell.angle_beta   90.00
_cell.angle_gamma   90.00
#
_symmetry.space_group_name_H-M   'P 1'
#
loop_
_entity.id
_entity.type
_entity.pdbx_description
1 polymer ?
#
loop_
_entity_poly.entity_id
_entity_poly.type
_entity_poly.pdbx_seq_one_letter_code
_entity_poly.pdbx_strand_id
1 'polypeptide(L)'
;MASNDEVERQAICRQGFIGSLYDIRTDKLEGTNLFKKKLPEEFINVRDNPHTDYELLFHNSQKETFNKMNIEASLKLSLLGGMINITGSAKYLKQTKEDSRTIRVTYVYKVKTKTERLLISMGGLSEYFSEDGLENPNATHMVTGIMWGANVAATFEQVVDNHDQVETVEGSLSVVLKALPISGNAKLDLENKENSKHENLKISFSGDLLIDECPQNIAEVLSVFKKVPSLIKSLNDGKGQQLVFFLYPLKRIAQIFKHELQITRMINEVSQLVVMRIENIFEDISKGKRKFNDFLNEIKPWEDYISRDWQNEIREKQVELIAVELKTQRELSTLLKNIRSGQEEESVMERLLDNFDRENPCSSRSIEKFLKDKRNIILKIGTLKGFDREKHLLKEIFSLTDKLLEPELYEKDVYLLHISDKWQTKDKLNWLKQLRCFKHLISCETESNDTTSNSAFIVIDYDLHHSDLENDEHRAEKCCIYYAKRGAIKCRDYYEDSLKKLSRNQISSILKENSSLSQNEIVNWHKAFMNEHPTGELTEDDFVSELTKFNENGNARNYADYIFPAIDKDRSGTISFCEFMSTVALTSKGNADNAEKRLGLIFHIIDSSSKSGADFQELVKFIEAVTTLVKGEDAVNTSDIKGIVKQMFQICKKDADDGSLSKEEFIN
;
A
#
# COMPACT_ATOMS: atom_id res chain seq x y z
N MET A 1 25.57 10.44 -50.07
CA MET A 1 24.74 10.58 -48.85
C MET A 1 25.44 9.81 -47.74
N ALA A 2 25.68 10.45 -46.60
CA ALA A 2 26.63 10.00 -45.58
C ALA A 2 26.18 8.72 -44.85
N SER A 3 27.05 7.69 -44.92
CA SER A 3 27.27 6.51 -44.06
C SER A 3 26.22 6.11 -43.01
N ASN A 4 25.59 4.95 -43.22
CA ASN A 4 24.73 4.22 -42.26
C ASN A 4 25.51 3.38 -41.21
N ASP A 5 26.82 3.59 -41.02
CA ASP A 5 27.68 2.71 -40.20
C ASP A 5 28.16 3.33 -38.87
N GLU A 6 27.89 4.60 -38.61
CA GLU A 6 28.26 5.24 -37.34
C GLU A 6 27.18 5.00 -36.28
N VAL A 7 27.62 4.72 -35.05
CA VAL A 7 26.75 4.42 -33.92
C VAL A 7 26.84 5.55 -32.91
N GLU A 8 25.70 6.16 -32.57
CA GLU A 8 25.60 7.06 -31.42
C GLU A 8 25.44 6.24 -30.14
N ARG A 9 26.21 6.53 -29.10
CA ARG A 9 26.21 5.75 -27.85
C ARG A 9 26.28 6.69 -26.66
N GLN A 10 25.28 6.71 -25.78
CA GLN A 10 25.32 7.58 -24.59
C GLN A 10 26.54 7.24 -23.73
N ALA A 11 27.27 8.26 -23.27
CA ALA A 11 28.50 8.05 -22.51
C ALA A 11 28.23 7.42 -21.13
N ILE A 12 27.14 7.81 -20.43
CA ILE A 12 26.70 7.27 -19.13
C ILE A 12 27.89 7.05 -18.17
N CYS A 13 28.45 8.15 -17.66
CA CYS A 13 29.58 8.18 -16.72
C CYS A 13 30.91 7.62 -17.25
N ARG A 14 30.97 7.09 -18.47
CA ARG A 14 32.23 6.68 -19.12
C ARG A 14 32.92 7.89 -19.72
N GLN A 15 34.25 7.89 -19.68
CA GLN A 15 35.10 8.98 -20.16
C GLN A 15 36.04 8.45 -21.24
N GLY A 16 35.96 9.01 -22.44
CA GLY A 16 36.79 8.65 -23.59
C GLY A 16 37.28 9.88 -24.34
N PHE A 17 38.13 9.67 -25.34
CA PHE A 17 38.64 10.73 -26.21
C PHE A 17 38.51 10.29 -27.66
N ILE A 18 38.63 11.23 -28.61
CA ILE A 18 38.71 10.85 -30.02
C ILE A 18 39.91 9.90 -30.21
N GLY A 19 39.66 8.76 -30.86
CA GLY A 19 40.61 7.68 -31.00
C GLY A 19 40.52 6.57 -29.94
N SER A 20 39.81 6.79 -28.83
CA SER A 20 39.63 5.74 -27.82
C SER A 20 38.95 4.51 -28.42
N LEU A 21 39.50 3.35 -28.12
CA LEU A 21 38.95 2.07 -28.55
C LEU A 21 37.79 1.63 -27.66
N TYR A 22 36.75 1.08 -28.29
CA TYR A 22 35.49 0.73 -27.65
C TYR A 22 35.02 -0.66 -28.06
N ASP A 23 34.57 -1.46 -27.09
CA ASP A 23 33.89 -2.73 -27.34
C ASP A 23 32.38 -2.59 -27.13
N ILE A 24 31.63 -2.54 -28.24
CA ILE A 24 30.17 -2.49 -28.24
C ILE A 24 29.50 -3.75 -27.68
N ARG A 25 30.24 -4.88 -27.63
CA ARG A 25 29.68 -6.15 -27.17
C ARG A 25 29.48 -6.14 -25.65
N THR A 26 30.38 -5.46 -24.95
CA THR A 26 30.41 -5.32 -23.48
C THR A 26 30.14 -3.90 -23.00
N ASP A 27 30.04 -2.92 -23.92
CA ASP A 27 29.84 -1.50 -23.64
C ASP A 27 30.97 -0.87 -22.80
N LYS A 28 32.22 -1.21 -23.15
CA LYS A 28 33.43 -0.75 -22.43
C LYS A 28 34.41 -0.02 -23.35
N LEU A 29 35.14 0.93 -22.76
CA LEU A 29 36.33 1.52 -23.36
C LEU A 29 37.54 0.64 -23.01
N GLU A 30 38.38 0.32 -23.98
CA GLU A 30 39.52 -0.61 -23.84
C GLU A 30 40.77 0.05 -23.23
N GLY A 31 40.68 1.31 -22.80
CA GLY A 31 41.81 2.05 -22.21
C GLY A 31 42.99 2.33 -23.16
N THR A 32 42.84 1.98 -24.44
CA THR A 32 43.85 2.16 -25.50
C THR A 32 43.30 3.12 -26.57
N ASN A 33 44.20 3.70 -27.36
CA ASN A 33 43.86 4.66 -28.41
C ASN A 33 44.38 4.17 -29.76
N LEU A 34 43.62 4.40 -30.82
CA LEU A 34 44.03 4.06 -32.18
C LEU A 34 45.22 4.91 -32.65
N PHE A 35 45.34 6.14 -32.16
CA PHE A 35 46.38 7.06 -32.56
C PHE A 35 47.63 6.93 -31.68
N LYS A 36 48.79 6.72 -32.29
CA LYS A 36 50.08 6.58 -31.59
C LYS A 36 50.68 7.91 -31.10
N LYS A 37 50.14 9.03 -31.55
CA LYS A 37 50.55 10.40 -31.18
C LYS A 37 49.35 11.33 -31.19
N LYS A 38 49.44 12.47 -30.49
CA LYS A 38 48.37 13.48 -30.46
C LYS A 38 48.05 13.97 -31.87
N LEU A 39 46.76 14.02 -32.20
CA LEU A 39 46.30 14.55 -33.47
C LEU A 39 46.43 16.08 -33.54
N PRO A 40 46.88 16.63 -34.67
CA PRO A 40 46.74 18.06 -34.97
C PRO A 40 45.27 18.51 -34.96
N GLU A 41 45.03 19.77 -34.58
CA GLU A 41 43.68 20.33 -34.43
C GLU A 41 42.87 20.35 -35.74
N GLU A 42 43.56 20.46 -36.88
CA GLU A 42 42.95 20.44 -38.22
C GLU A 42 42.17 19.15 -38.54
N PHE A 43 42.48 18.03 -37.87
CA PHE A 43 41.74 16.78 -38.03
C PHE A 43 40.44 16.73 -37.24
N ILE A 44 40.21 17.69 -36.32
CA ILE A 44 39.05 17.72 -35.44
C ILE A 44 38.16 18.92 -35.79
N ASN A 45 36.96 18.63 -36.25
CA ASN A 45 35.93 19.65 -36.45
C ASN A 45 35.16 19.87 -35.15
N VAL A 46 35.25 21.07 -34.58
CA VAL A 46 34.49 21.49 -33.41
C VAL A 46 33.35 22.39 -33.84
N ARG A 47 32.11 22.02 -33.49
CA ARG A 47 30.90 22.82 -33.76
C ARG A 47 30.23 23.20 -32.46
N ASP A 48 29.91 24.47 -32.29
CA ASP A 48 29.02 24.91 -31.23
C ASP A 48 27.59 24.44 -31.53
N ASN A 49 26.95 23.81 -30.55
CA ASN A 49 25.58 23.31 -30.63
C ASN A 49 24.85 23.54 -29.29
N PRO A 50 24.73 24.80 -28.84
CA PRO A 50 24.08 25.12 -27.58
C PRO A 50 22.59 24.79 -27.66
N HIS A 51 22.16 23.86 -26.82
CA HIS A 51 20.75 23.48 -26.72
C HIS A 51 20.43 23.14 -25.27
N THR A 52 19.26 23.51 -24.80
CA THR A 52 18.82 23.23 -23.43
C THR A 52 17.40 22.69 -23.46
N ASP A 53 17.20 21.63 -22.72
CA ASP A 53 15.96 20.86 -22.68
C ASP A 53 15.79 20.26 -21.28
N TYR A 54 14.63 19.64 -21.03
CA TYR A 54 14.39 18.92 -19.79
C TYR A 54 13.51 17.69 -19.99
N GLU A 55 13.63 16.74 -19.07
CA GLU A 55 12.77 15.57 -19.01
C GLU A 55 12.21 15.38 -17.60
N LEU A 56 10.96 14.93 -17.52
CA LEU A 56 10.35 14.49 -16.27
C LEU A 56 10.26 12.97 -16.22
N LEU A 57 10.90 12.38 -15.22
CA LEU A 57 10.91 10.94 -14.99
C LEU A 57 10.08 10.60 -13.76
N PHE A 58 9.00 9.85 -13.94
CA PHE A 58 8.10 9.43 -12.84
C PHE A 58 8.52 8.11 -12.19
N HIS A 59 9.57 7.46 -12.73
CA HIS A 59 10.13 6.21 -12.19
C HIS A 59 9.12 5.07 -12.00
N ASN A 60 8.03 5.08 -12.78
CA ASN A 60 7.02 4.03 -12.80
C ASN A 60 7.59 2.73 -13.40
N SER A 61 8.37 2.86 -14.46
CA SER A 61 9.12 1.79 -15.12
C SER A 61 10.53 2.25 -15.51
N GLN A 62 11.48 1.31 -15.54
CA GLN A 62 12.82 1.59 -16.03
C GLN A 62 12.84 1.76 -17.57
N LYS A 63 11.95 1.04 -18.26
CA LYS A 63 11.73 1.15 -19.71
C LYS A 63 11.35 2.57 -20.14
N GLU A 64 10.38 3.20 -19.47
CA GLU A 64 9.99 4.59 -19.75
C GLU A 64 11.17 5.55 -19.55
N THR A 65 11.93 5.36 -18.47
CA THR A 65 13.12 6.16 -18.17
C THR A 65 14.15 6.07 -19.29
N PHE A 66 14.46 4.85 -19.76
CA PHE A 66 15.39 4.65 -20.87
C PHE A 66 14.90 5.26 -22.18
N ASN A 67 13.59 5.17 -22.47
CA ASN A 67 13.00 5.77 -23.66
C ASN A 67 13.12 7.31 -23.65
N LYS A 68 12.74 7.97 -22.54
CA LYS A 68 12.84 9.45 -22.40
C LYS A 68 14.29 9.95 -22.48
N MET A 69 15.23 9.13 -22.05
CA MET A 69 16.66 9.44 -22.13
C MET A 69 17.29 9.02 -23.47
N ASN A 70 16.48 8.61 -24.46
CA ASN A 70 16.89 8.18 -25.80
C ASN A 70 17.93 7.05 -25.80
N ILE A 71 17.89 6.17 -24.81
CA ILE A 71 18.81 5.03 -24.71
C ILE A 71 18.36 3.95 -25.69
N GLU A 72 19.23 3.60 -26.62
CA GLU A 72 18.93 2.63 -27.69
C GLU A 72 18.86 1.18 -27.17
N ALA A 73 18.18 0.31 -27.93
CA ALA A 73 17.90 -1.08 -27.54
C ALA A 73 19.13 -1.85 -27.03
N SER A 74 20.23 -1.85 -27.79
CA SER A 74 21.45 -2.56 -27.39
C SER A 74 22.03 -2.00 -26.07
N LEU A 75 22.05 -0.68 -25.89
CA LEU A 75 22.57 -0.08 -24.64
C LEU A 75 21.64 -0.38 -23.45
N LYS A 76 20.32 -0.40 -23.66
CA LYS A 76 19.35 -0.81 -22.63
C LYS A 76 19.66 -2.20 -22.11
N LEU A 77 19.94 -3.16 -23.00
CA LEU A 77 20.26 -4.53 -22.60
C LEU A 77 21.53 -4.59 -21.75
N SER A 78 22.54 -3.78 -22.09
CA SER A 78 23.77 -3.70 -21.30
C SER A 78 23.53 -3.06 -19.93
N LEU A 79 22.65 -2.06 -19.82
CA LEU A 79 22.25 -1.45 -18.55
C LEU A 79 21.43 -2.44 -17.69
N LEU A 80 20.43 -3.11 -18.27
CA LEU A 80 19.61 -4.11 -17.60
C LEU A 80 20.45 -5.30 -17.15
N GLY A 81 21.40 -5.76 -17.97
CA GLY A 81 22.35 -6.82 -17.63
C GLY A 81 23.45 -6.38 -16.65
N GLY A 82 23.49 -5.12 -16.20
CA GLY A 82 24.50 -4.65 -15.25
C GLY A 82 25.92 -4.61 -15.82
N MET A 83 26.10 -4.55 -17.14
CA MET A 83 27.42 -4.44 -17.78
C MET A 83 28.07 -3.06 -17.57
N ILE A 84 27.25 -2.04 -17.36
CA ILE A 84 27.66 -0.65 -17.16
C ILE A 84 27.39 -0.28 -15.71
N ASN A 85 28.42 0.20 -15.01
CA ASN A 85 28.28 0.64 -13.63
C ASN A 85 27.69 2.06 -13.57
N ILE A 86 26.37 2.14 -13.40
CA ILE A 86 25.65 3.41 -13.26
C ILE A 86 25.92 3.97 -11.87
N THR A 87 26.79 4.98 -11.79
CA THR A 87 27.14 5.69 -10.55
C THR A 87 27.06 7.21 -10.75
N GLY A 88 27.13 7.98 -9.65
CA GLY A 88 27.21 9.44 -9.72
C GLY A 88 26.04 10.08 -10.46
N SER A 89 26.33 10.75 -11.56
CA SER A 89 25.42 11.62 -12.33
C SER A 89 24.28 10.90 -13.02
N ALA A 90 24.48 9.66 -13.45
CA ALA A 90 23.47 8.87 -14.14
C ALA A 90 22.62 8.01 -13.20
N LYS A 91 22.75 8.16 -11.88
CA LYS A 91 22.07 7.33 -10.86
C LYS A 91 20.56 7.23 -11.07
N TYR A 92 19.92 8.29 -11.56
CA TYR A 92 18.49 8.31 -11.85
C TYR A 92 18.04 7.23 -12.87
N LEU A 93 18.94 6.75 -13.75
CA LEU A 93 18.64 5.70 -14.73
C LEU A 93 18.35 4.33 -14.09
N LYS A 94 18.82 4.09 -12.85
CA LYS A 94 18.56 2.85 -12.11
C LYS A 94 17.41 2.98 -11.10
N GLN A 95 16.88 4.19 -10.89
CA GLN A 95 15.85 4.42 -9.90
C GLN A 95 14.47 3.98 -10.41
N THR A 96 13.74 3.24 -9.58
CA THR A 96 12.32 2.90 -9.74
C THR A 96 11.61 3.05 -8.40
N LYS A 97 10.29 3.24 -8.39
CA LYS A 97 9.51 3.29 -7.14
C LYS A 97 9.62 1.97 -6.37
N GLU A 98 10.00 2.06 -5.10
CA GLU A 98 10.21 0.91 -4.21
C GLU A 98 8.91 0.40 -3.58
N ASP A 99 7.91 1.27 -3.43
CA ASP A 99 6.55 0.95 -2.98
C ASP A 99 5.51 1.79 -3.76
N SER A 100 4.24 1.51 -3.54
CA SER A 100 3.11 2.14 -4.26
C SER A 100 2.73 3.53 -3.71
N ARG A 101 3.10 3.85 -2.47
CA ARG A 101 2.76 5.13 -1.80
C ARG A 101 3.83 6.19 -1.97
N THR A 102 5.00 5.82 -2.49
CA THR A 102 6.08 6.76 -2.75
C THR A 102 5.90 7.43 -4.10
N ILE A 103 5.75 8.75 -4.05
CA ILE A 103 5.84 9.63 -5.21
C ILE A 103 7.32 9.88 -5.44
N ARG A 104 7.77 9.73 -6.68
CA ARG A 104 9.13 10.04 -7.08
C ARG A 104 9.12 10.66 -8.46
N VAL A 105 9.53 11.92 -8.55
CA VAL A 105 9.66 12.63 -9.82
C VAL A 105 11.07 13.17 -9.95
N THR A 106 11.75 12.90 -11.05
CA THR A 106 13.06 13.47 -11.35
C THR A 106 12.96 14.45 -12.51
N TYR A 107 13.39 15.69 -12.27
CA TYR A 107 13.58 16.71 -13.29
C TYR A 107 15.02 16.63 -13.80
N VAL A 108 15.21 16.17 -15.04
CA VAL A 108 16.53 16.07 -15.68
C VAL A 108 16.72 17.27 -16.60
N TYR A 109 17.54 18.23 -16.17
CA TYR A 109 17.96 19.37 -16.97
C TYR A 109 19.12 18.99 -17.90
N LYS A 110 18.90 19.11 -19.20
CA LYS A 110 19.81 18.62 -20.26
C LYS A 110 20.38 19.81 -21.02
N VAL A 111 21.68 20.03 -20.93
CA VAL A 111 22.38 21.09 -21.67
C VAL A 111 23.35 20.45 -22.64
N LYS A 112 23.27 20.78 -23.92
CA LYS A 112 24.28 20.50 -24.95
C LYS A 112 25.06 21.78 -25.22
N THR A 113 26.35 21.65 -25.49
CA THR A 113 27.26 22.79 -25.69
C THR A 113 27.94 22.74 -27.05
N LYS A 114 28.71 21.69 -27.31
CA LYS A 114 29.58 21.53 -28.48
C LYS A 114 29.59 20.08 -28.94
N THR A 115 29.93 19.89 -30.20
CA THR A 115 30.20 18.57 -30.78
C THR A 115 31.57 18.59 -31.43
N GLU A 116 32.40 17.60 -31.11
CA GLU A 116 33.70 17.38 -31.74
C GLU A 116 33.63 16.14 -32.62
N ARG A 117 34.07 16.24 -33.88
CA ARG A 117 34.10 15.11 -34.82
C ARG A 117 35.45 15.04 -35.52
N LEU A 118 36.00 13.83 -35.61
CA LEU A 118 37.15 13.49 -36.42
C LEU A 118 36.80 13.56 -37.90
N LEU A 119 37.61 14.26 -38.68
CA LEU A 119 37.55 14.27 -40.14
C LEU A 119 38.23 13.00 -40.69
N ILE A 120 37.58 11.85 -40.55
CA ILE A 120 38.18 10.53 -40.80
C ILE A 120 38.68 10.33 -42.25
N SER A 121 38.12 11.07 -43.21
CA SER A 121 38.51 11.01 -44.63
C SER A 121 39.57 12.04 -45.01
N MET A 122 40.09 12.84 -44.07
CA MET A 122 41.14 13.82 -44.34
C MET A 122 42.48 13.12 -44.62
N GLY A 123 43.19 13.56 -45.65
CA GLY A 123 44.50 13.02 -46.01
C GLY A 123 45.54 13.22 -44.90
N GLY A 124 46.51 12.30 -44.81
CA GLY A 124 47.58 12.35 -43.80
C GLY A 124 47.24 11.72 -42.44
N LEU A 125 45.95 11.44 -42.16
CA LEU A 125 45.53 10.82 -40.90
C LEU A 125 46.13 9.41 -40.69
N SER A 126 46.42 8.69 -41.77
CA SER A 126 47.01 7.34 -41.74
C SER A 126 48.35 7.26 -41.01
N GLU A 127 49.13 8.34 -41.02
CA GLU A 127 50.44 8.39 -40.36
C GLU A 127 50.33 8.33 -38.83
N TYR A 128 49.15 8.61 -38.28
CA TYR A 128 48.89 8.69 -36.86
C TYR A 128 48.39 7.37 -36.28
N PHE A 129 47.98 6.40 -37.10
CA PHE A 129 47.49 5.13 -36.59
C PHE A 129 48.58 4.24 -36.00
N SER A 130 48.17 3.49 -34.99
CA SER A 130 48.83 2.32 -34.44
C SER A 130 48.20 1.06 -35.06
N GLU A 131 49.04 0.20 -35.65
CA GLU A 131 48.61 -1.13 -36.11
C GLU A 131 48.11 -1.97 -34.94
N ASP A 132 48.79 -1.95 -33.80
CA ASP A 132 48.35 -2.62 -32.57
C ASP A 132 46.95 -2.15 -32.12
N GLY A 133 46.65 -0.86 -32.31
CA GLY A 133 45.32 -0.30 -32.04
C GLY A 133 44.25 -0.84 -32.99
N LEU A 134 44.56 -0.97 -34.28
CA LEU A 134 43.67 -1.59 -35.28
C LEU A 134 43.49 -3.09 -35.04
N GLU A 135 44.47 -3.75 -34.44
CA GLU A 135 44.48 -5.18 -34.11
C GLU A 135 44.17 -5.46 -32.64
N ASN A 136 43.58 -4.51 -31.91
CA ASN A 136 43.12 -4.78 -30.56
C ASN A 136 42.05 -5.90 -30.58
N PRO A 137 42.22 -7.01 -29.83
CA PRO A 137 41.33 -8.18 -29.90
C PRO A 137 39.95 -7.94 -29.27
N ASN A 138 39.85 -6.96 -28.37
CA ASN A 138 38.61 -6.67 -27.64
C ASN A 138 37.80 -5.57 -28.33
N ALA A 139 38.48 -4.54 -28.85
CA ALA A 139 37.83 -3.39 -29.43
C ALA A 139 37.08 -3.75 -30.72
N THR A 140 35.90 -3.15 -30.91
CA THR A 140 35.10 -3.27 -32.13
C THR A 140 34.96 -1.95 -32.87
N HIS A 141 34.99 -0.85 -32.14
CA HIS A 141 34.79 0.50 -32.63
C HIS A 141 35.87 1.45 -32.09
N MET A 142 35.95 2.62 -32.70
CA MET A 142 36.72 3.76 -32.22
C MET A 142 35.78 4.95 -32.02
N VAL A 143 36.02 5.74 -30.98
CA VAL A 143 35.36 7.04 -30.79
C VAL A 143 35.86 8.01 -31.87
N THR A 144 34.99 8.37 -32.82
CA THR A 144 35.22 9.37 -33.86
C THR A 144 34.69 10.74 -33.48
N GLY A 145 33.87 10.84 -32.44
CA GLY A 145 33.39 12.13 -31.99
C GLY A 145 32.75 12.07 -30.62
N ILE A 146 32.57 13.25 -30.04
CA ILE A 146 31.98 13.43 -28.71
C ILE A 146 30.98 14.58 -28.78
N MET A 147 29.76 14.35 -28.30
CA MET A 147 28.81 15.41 -27.98
C MET A 147 28.98 15.79 -26.52
N TRP A 148 29.22 17.08 -26.28
CA TRP A 148 29.51 17.64 -24.96
C TRP A 148 28.31 18.40 -24.39
N GLY A 149 28.24 18.47 -23.07
CA GLY A 149 27.17 19.13 -22.34
C GLY A 149 27.12 18.75 -20.87
N ALA A 150 25.95 18.76 -20.24
CA ALA A 150 25.76 18.19 -18.91
C ALA A 150 24.30 17.79 -18.71
N ASN A 151 24.08 16.70 -17.98
CA ASN A 151 22.78 16.34 -17.45
C ASN A 151 22.80 16.54 -15.94
N VAL A 152 21.84 17.31 -15.42
CA VAL A 152 21.69 17.57 -13.98
C VAL A 152 20.28 17.19 -13.59
N ALA A 153 20.16 16.21 -12.70
CA ALA A 153 18.89 15.66 -12.27
C ALA A 153 18.59 16.01 -10.81
N ALA A 154 17.41 16.57 -10.56
CA ALA A 154 16.85 16.77 -9.24
C ALA A 154 15.70 15.80 -9.03
N THR A 155 15.82 14.91 -8.06
CA THR A 155 14.81 13.92 -7.69
C THR A 155 14.06 14.38 -6.45
N PHE A 156 12.75 14.43 -6.56
CA PHE A 156 11.79 14.80 -5.52
C PHE A 156 11.03 13.56 -5.08
N GLU A 157 11.03 13.28 -3.79
CA GLU A 157 10.44 12.08 -3.22
C GLU A 157 9.56 12.42 -2.01
N GLN A 158 8.38 11.82 -1.94
CA GLN A 158 7.46 11.95 -0.80
C GLN A 158 6.65 10.67 -0.66
N VAL A 159 6.50 10.21 0.58
CA VAL A 159 5.59 9.12 0.92
C VAL A 159 4.24 9.72 1.29
N VAL A 160 3.16 9.22 0.70
CA VAL A 160 1.79 9.62 1.07
C VAL A 160 1.14 8.62 2.01
N ASP A 161 0.13 9.09 2.75
CA ASP A 161 -0.58 8.27 3.73
C ASP A 161 -1.45 7.22 3.04
N ASN A 162 -2.19 7.63 2.00
CA ASN A 162 -3.08 6.76 1.25
C ASN A 162 -2.70 6.71 -0.23
N HIS A 163 -2.86 5.53 -0.85
CA HIS A 163 -2.59 5.28 -2.26
C HIS A 163 -3.38 6.23 -3.19
N ASP A 164 -4.60 6.61 -2.83
CA ASP A 164 -5.44 7.52 -3.63
C ASP A 164 -4.85 8.93 -3.78
N GLN A 165 -3.94 9.32 -2.88
CA GLN A 165 -3.28 10.63 -2.93
C GLN A 165 -2.12 10.67 -3.95
N VAL A 166 -1.59 9.51 -4.36
CA VAL A 166 -0.39 9.40 -5.19
C VAL A 166 -0.54 10.19 -6.49
N GLU A 167 -1.61 9.92 -7.26
CA GLU A 167 -1.84 10.59 -8.55
C GLU A 167 -2.05 12.10 -8.41
N THR A 168 -2.77 12.50 -7.35
CA THR A 168 -3.07 13.92 -7.10
C THR A 168 -1.81 14.71 -6.75
N VAL A 169 -0.98 14.18 -5.85
CA VAL A 169 0.25 14.86 -5.40
C VAL A 169 1.32 14.81 -6.49
N GLU A 170 1.47 13.68 -7.21
CA GLU A 170 2.37 13.57 -8.37
C GLU A 170 1.97 14.53 -9.49
N GLY A 171 0.66 14.65 -9.79
CA GLY A 171 0.12 15.57 -10.78
C GLY A 171 0.40 17.03 -10.43
N SER A 172 0.13 17.43 -9.18
CA SER A 172 0.44 18.76 -8.66
C SER A 172 1.93 19.08 -8.77
N LEU A 173 2.81 18.17 -8.33
CA LEU A 173 4.26 18.34 -8.44
C LEU A 173 4.70 18.46 -9.90
N SER A 174 4.11 17.68 -10.81
CA SER A 174 4.42 17.76 -12.24
C SER A 174 4.13 19.14 -12.83
N VAL A 175 3.03 19.78 -12.45
CA VAL A 175 2.68 21.15 -12.90
C VAL A 175 3.75 22.15 -12.46
N VAL A 176 4.13 22.10 -11.17
CA VAL A 176 5.17 22.98 -10.60
C VAL A 176 6.51 22.77 -11.32
N LEU A 177 6.91 21.51 -11.54
CA LEU A 177 8.19 21.20 -12.18
C LEU A 177 8.22 21.55 -13.67
N LYS A 178 7.11 21.44 -14.40
CA LYS A 178 7.02 21.88 -15.81
C LYS A 178 7.11 23.39 -15.97
N ALA A 179 6.72 24.14 -14.94
CA ALA A 179 6.78 25.59 -14.97
C ALA A 179 8.20 26.13 -14.76
N LEU A 180 9.17 25.31 -14.32
CA LEU A 180 10.55 25.74 -14.09
C LEU A 180 11.17 26.32 -15.39
N PRO A 181 11.87 27.47 -15.33
CA PRO A 181 12.39 28.13 -16.51
C PRO A 181 13.61 27.37 -17.06
N ILE A 182 13.50 26.92 -18.31
CA ILE A 182 14.56 26.20 -19.03
C ILE A 182 15.56 27.17 -19.68
N SER A 183 15.17 28.43 -19.86
CA SER A 183 16.05 29.55 -20.22
C SER A 183 15.42 30.84 -19.70
N GLY A 184 16.25 31.78 -19.21
CA GLY A 184 15.84 32.88 -18.32
C GLY A 184 14.67 33.75 -18.80
N ASN A 185 13.99 34.33 -17.80
CA ASN A 185 12.92 35.35 -17.82
C ASN A 185 11.46 34.92 -17.60
N ALA A 186 11.16 33.66 -17.26
CA ALA A 186 9.85 33.36 -16.66
C ALA A 186 9.86 33.76 -15.16
N LYS A 187 9.03 34.73 -14.77
CA LYS A 187 8.68 34.95 -13.36
C LYS A 187 7.71 33.84 -12.97
N LEU A 188 8.21 32.83 -12.27
CA LEU A 188 7.33 32.00 -11.44
C LEU A 188 6.97 32.81 -10.21
N ASP A 189 5.68 33.10 -10.03
CA ASP A 189 5.15 33.45 -8.70
C ASP A 189 5.15 32.17 -7.86
N LEU A 190 6.27 31.94 -7.16
CA LEU A 190 6.46 30.83 -6.23
C LEU A 190 5.61 30.95 -4.96
N GLU A 191 4.83 32.02 -4.81
CA GLU A 191 3.94 32.28 -3.66
C GLU A 191 2.54 31.65 -3.81
N ASN A 192 2.27 30.91 -4.89
CA ASN A 192 0.99 30.22 -5.08
C ASN A 192 0.73 29.12 -4.03
N LYS A 193 -0.53 28.98 -3.61
CA LYS A 193 -1.06 27.94 -2.68
C LYS A 193 -0.73 26.49 -3.06
N GLU A 194 -0.25 26.23 -4.27
CA GLU A 194 0.17 24.89 -4.70
C GLU A 194 1.53 24.47 -4.12
N ASN A 195 2.40 25.42 -3.76
CA ASN A 195 3.73 25.13 -3.22
C ASN A 195 3.70 24.73 -1.73
N SER A 196 2.74 25.24 -0.95
CA SER A 196 2.54 24.84 0.46
C SER A 196 2.06 23.40 0.63
N LYS A 197 1.72 22.69 -0.47
CA LYS A 197 1.33 21.27 -0.44
C LYS A 197 2.52 20.31 -0.48
N HIS A 198 3.74 20.82 -0.63
CA HIS A 198 4.95 20.04 -0.91
C HIS A 198 6.07 20.24 0.13
N GLU A 199 5.71 20.59 1.36
CA GLU A 199 6.68 20.89 2.44
C GLU A 199 7.50 19.66 2.89
N ASN A 200 7.01 18.44 2.65
CA ASN A 200 7.65 17.18 3.06
C ASN A 200 8.43 16.48 1.93
N LEU A 201 8.87 17.22 0.90
CA LEU A 201 9.66 16.66 -0.19
C LEU A 201 11.10 16.40 0.26
N LYS A 202 11.53 15.15 0.12
CA LYS A 202 12.95 14.80 0.13
C LYS A 202 13.53 15.08 -1.24
N ILE A 203 14.51 15.97 -1.30
CA ILE A 203 15.19 16.35 -2.55
C ILE A 203 16.59 15.74 -2.58
N SER A 204 16.96 15.17 -3.73
CA SER A 204 18.31 14.67 -3.98
C SER A 204 18.78 15.03 -5.37
N PHE A 205 20.08 15.28 -5.51
CA PHE A 205 20.70 15.63 -6.79
C PHE A 205 21.58 14.51 -7.31
N SER A 206 21.51 14.29 -8.62
CA SER A 206 22.46 13.48 -9.36
C SER A 206 22.85 14.25 -10.62
N GLY A 207 24.13 14.55 -10.79
CA GLY A 207 24.60 15.28 -11.96
C GLY A 207 26.10 15.30 -12.04
N ASP A 208 26.62 15.61 -13.23
CA ASP A 208 28.06 15.66 -13.50
C ASP A 208 28.73 16.95 -12.99
N LEU A 209 28.00 17.75 -12.21
CA LEU A 209 28.43 19.04 -11.66
C LEU A 209 28.49 18.95 -10.14
N LEU A 210 29.58 19.45 -9.57
CA LEU A 210 29.67 19.64 -8.13
C LEU A 210 28.74 20.79 -7.73
N ILE A 211 27.83 20.49 -6.80
CA ILE A 211 26.91 21.46 -6.21
C ILE A 211 27.29 21.56 -4.73
N ASP A 212 27.66 22.76 -4.28
CA ASP A 212 28.24 22.98 -2.95
C ASP A 212 27.24 22.67 -1.81
N GLU A 213 25.97 23.02 -2.02
CA GLU A 213 24.90 22.80 -1.04
C GLU A 213 23.72 22.08 -1.68
N CYS A 214 23.28 20.98 -1.05
CA CYS A 214 22.13 20.22 -1.55
C CYS A 214 20.84 20.98 -1.20
N PRO A 215 20.05 21.38 -2.21
CA PRO A 215 18.87 22.19 -1.99
C PRO A 215 17.80 21.41 -1.23
N GLN A 216 17.08 22.11 -0.35
CA GLN A 216 16.06 21.55 0.54
C GLN A 216 14.62 21.79 0.03
N ASN A 217 14.43 22.73 -0.90
CA ASN A 217 13.13 23.05 -1.46
C ASN A 217 13.21 23.39 -2.96
N ILE A 218 12.06 23.49 -3.62
CA ILE A 218 11.96 23.74 -5.07
C ILE A 218 12.59 25.09 -5.47
N ALA A 219 12.50 26.12 -4.62
CA ALA A 219 13.09 27.44 -4.90
C ALA A 219 14.63 27.40 -4.92
N GLU A 220 15.24 26.60 -4.05
CA GLU A 220 16.68 26.36 -4.06
C GLU A 220 17.11 25.52 -5.27
N VAL A 221 16.33 24.50 -5.67
CA VAL A 221 16.55 23.75 -6.93
C VAL A 221 16.61 24.71 -8.12
N LEU A 222 15.67 25.65 -8.21
CA LEU A 222 15.67 26.68 -9.26
C LEU A 222 16.94 27.53 -9.26
N SER A 223 17.42 27.88 -8.07
CA SER A 223 18.65 28.65 -7.91
C SER A 223 19.88 27.87 -8.39
N VAL A 224 19.91 26.55 -8.15
CA VAL A 224 20.94 25.65 -8.69
C VAL A 224 20.87 25.59 -10.21
N PHE A 225 19.70 25.33 -10.81
CA PHE A 225 19.57 25.24 -12.27
C PHE A 225 19.93 26.53 -13.01
N LYS A 226 19.64 27.71 -12.42
CA LYS A 226 20.10 29.00 -12.96
C LYS A 226 21.63 29.11 -13.05
N LYS A 227 22.37 28.45 -12.15
CA LYS A 227 23.84 28.44 -12.12
C LYS A 227 24.45 27.38 -13.04
N VAL A 228 23.70 26.38 -13.50
CA VAL A 228 24.23 25.27 -14.32
C VAL A 228 24.95 25.76 -15.59
N PRO A 229 24.41 26.68 -16.41
CA PRO A 229 25.12 27.16 -17.59
C PRO A 229 26.48 27.79 -17.29
N SER A 230 26.61 28.52 -16.17
CA SER A 230 27.90 29.08 -15.73
C SER A 230 28.87 28.00 -15.23
N LEU A 231 28.38 26.98 -14.53
CA LEU A 231 29.20 25.86 -14.07
C LEU A 231 29.75 25.03 -15.24
N ILE A 232 28.96 24.87 -16.30
CA ILE A 232 29.42 24.19 -17.52
C ILE A 232 30.53 24.99 -18.21
N LYS A 233 30.45 26.34 -18.24
CA LYS A 233 31.49 27.19 -18.83
C LYS A 233 32.85 27.03 -18.15
N SER A 234 32.89 26.70 -16.86
CA SER A 234 34.14 26.43 -16.15
C SER A 234 34.72 25.02 -16.37
N LEU A 235 34.02 24.13 -17.07
CA LEU A 235 34.41 22.73 -17.25
C LEU A 235 34.87 22.45 -18.68
N ASN A 236 36.02 21.79 -18.83
CA ASN A 236 36.60 21.37 -20.12
C ASN A 236 36.58 22.49 -21.18
N ASP A 237 37.11 23.66 -20.84
CA ASP A 237 37.14 24.85 -21.71
C ASP A 237 35.74 25.26 -22.23
N GLY A 238 34.74 25.11 -21.38
CA GLY A 238 33.34 25.41 -21.67
C GLY A 238 32.60 24.36 -22.50
N LYS A 239 33.20 23.18 -22.74
CA LYS A 239 32.51 22.03 -23.34
C LYS A 239 31.60 21.35 -22.32
N GLY A 240 31.96 21.30 -21.04
CA GLY A 240 31.26 20.45 -20.07
C GLY A 240 31.69 18.99 -20.18
N GLN A 241 30.76 18.07 -19.94
CA GLN A 241 30.93 16.63 -19.81
C GLN A 241 30.49 15.86 -21.05
N GLN A 242 30.93 14.61 -21.16
CA GLN A 242 30.67 13.75 -22.32
C GLN A 242 29.26 13.18 -22.23
N LEU A 243 28.40 13.51 -23.19
CA LEU A 243 27.02 13.03 -23.24
C LEU A 243 26.85 11.84 -24.17
N VAL A 244 27.46 11.91 -25.35
CA VAL A 244 27.32 10.90 -26.42
C VAL A 244 28.66 10.68 -27.10
N PHE A 245 29.00 9.42 -27.32
CA PHE A 245 30.08 8.99 -28.21
C PHE A 245 29.53 8.71 -29.60
N PHE A 246 30.25 9.16 -30.61
CA PHE A 246 30.08 8.71 -31.98
C PHE A 246 31.13 7.63 -32.22
N LEU A 247 30.67 6.41 -32.51
CA LEU A 247 31.49 5.21 -32.61
C LEU A 247 31.52 4.76 -34.07
N TYR A 248 32.72 4.56 -34.58
CA TYR A 248 32.92 4.10 -35.96
C TYR A 248 33.61 2.73 -35.98
N PRO A 249 33.11 1.75 -36.77
CA PRO A 249 33.62 0.38 -36.72
C PRO A 249 35.09 0.30 -37.17
N LEU A 250 35.94 -0.40 -36.40
CA LEU A 250 37.36 -0.58 -36.74
C LEU A 250 37.54 -1.26 -38.11
N LYS A 251 36.63 -2.18 -38.48
CA LYS A 251 36.60 -2.81 -39.81
C LYS A 251 36.50 -1.79 -40.94
N ARG A 252 35.72 -0.73 -40.76
CA ARG A 252 35.58 0.35 -41.75
C ARG A 252 36.80 1.26 -41.77
N ILE A 253 37.39 1.52 -40.61
CA ILE A 253 38.64 2.28 -40.51
C ILE A 253 39.75 1.56 -41.29
N ALA A 254 39.95 0.26 -41.04
CA ALA A 254 40.92 -0.54 -41.77
C ALA A 254 40.69 -0.50 -43.30
N GLN A 255 39.44 -0.56 -43.76
CA GLN A 255 39.09 -0.42 -45.18
C GLN A 255 39.48 0.96 -45.75
N ILE A 256 39.20 2.05 -45.04
CA ILE A 256 39.55 3.42 -45.46
C ILE A 256 41.07 3.54 -45.66
N PHE A 257 41.84 2.92 -44.79
CA PHE A 257 43.31 2.99 -44.81
C PHE A 257 43.99 1.82 -45.51
N LYS A 258 43.21 0.98 -46.21
CA LYS A 258 43.69 -0.18 -46.98
C LYS A 258 44.59 -1.11 -46.15
N HIS A 259 44.24 -1.30 -44.88
CA HIS A 259 44.91 -2.21 -43.96
C HIS A 259 44.12 -3.53 -43.87
N GLU A 260 44.83 -4.66 -43.97
CA GLU A 260 44.22 -5.99 -43.89
C GLU A 260 44.23 -6.48 -42.44
N LEU A 261 43.03 -6.56 -41.85
CA LEU A 261 42.86 -7.00 -40.47
C LEU A 261 43.16 -8.49 -40.31
N GLN A 262 44.00 -8.82 -39.33
CA GLN A 262 44.30 -10.18 -38.90
C GLN A 262 43.21 -10.74 -37.99
N ILE A 263 42.49 -9.87 -37.27
CA ILE A 263 41.43 -10.26 -36.34
C ILE A 263 40.05 -9.96 -36.90
N THR A 264 39.22 -11.01 -36.99
CA THR A 264 37.79 -10.89 -37.32
C THR A 264 36.98 -10.54 -36.08
N ARG A 265 36.10 -9.55 -36.21
CA ARG A 265 35.24 -9.05 -35.13
C ARG A 265 33.79 -9.24 -35.51
N MET A 266 33.11 -10.16 -34.83
CA MET A 266 31.68 -10.38 -34.96
C MET A 266 30.93 -9.42 -34.05
N ILE A 267 29.86 -8.83 -34.59
CA ILE A 267 28.96 -7.94 -33.88
C ILE A 267 27.56 -8.31 -34.33
N ASN A 268 26.91 -9.17 -33.57
CA ASN A 268 25.52 -9.55 -33.81
C ASN A 268 24.61 -8.66 -32.96
N GLU A 269 23.51 -8.21 -33.55
CA GLU A 269 22.43 -7.56 -32.81
C GLU A 269 21.47 -8.61 -32.24
N VAL A 270 20.79 -8.24 -31.17
CA VAL A 270 19.72 -9.03 -30.56
C VAL A 270 18.39 -8.55 -31.14
N SER A 271 17.49 -9.48 -31.47
CA SER A 271 16.20 -9.16 -32.07
C SER A 271 15.35 -8.28 -31.16
N GLN A 272 14.52 -7.43 -31.79
CA GLN A 272 13.62 -6.54 -31.06
C GLN A 272 12.63 -7.29 -30.15
N LEU A 273 12.26 -8.51 -30.53
CA LEU A 273 11.39 -9.38 -29.71
C LEU A 273 12.08 -9.75 -28.39
N VAL A 274 13.34 -10.20 -28.46
CA VAL A 274 14.14 -10.54 -27.28
C VAL A 274 14.38 -9.30 -26.41
N VAL A 275 14.65 -8.13 -27.02
CA VAL A 275 14.76 -6.86 -26.29
C VAL A 275 13.51 -6.59 -25.46
N MET A 276 12.33 -6.69 -26.08
CA MET A 276 11.06 -6.46 -25.40
C MET A 276 10.80 -7.46 -24.27
N ARG A 277 11.14 -8.75 -24.47
CA ARG A 277 11.00 -9.76 -23.42
C ARG A 277 11.90 -9.47 -22.22
N ILE A 278 13.16 -9.10 -22.44
CA ILE A 278 14.08 -8.72 -21.36
C ILE A 278 13.57 -7.49 -20.60
N GLU A 279 13.10 -6.45 -21.31
CA GLU A 279 12.51 -5.27 -20.66
C GLU A 279 11.32 -5.66 -19.76
N ASN A 280 10.44 -6.54 -20.24
CA ASN A 280 9.27 -7.00 -19.47
C ASN A 280 9.67 -7.81 -18.24
N ILE A 281 10.71 -8.65 -18.32
CA ILE A 281 11.21 -9.40 -17.16
C ILE A 281 11.65 -8.47 -16.03
N PHE A 282 12.45 -7.44 -16.33
CA PHE A 282 12.89 -6.48 -15.31
C PHE A 282 11.75 -5.62 -14.78
N GLU A 283 10.74 -5.36 -15.61
CA GLU A 283 9.52 -4.70 -15.18
C GLU A 283 8.71 -5.57 -14.20
N ASP A 284 8.56 -6.86 -14.48
CA ASP A 284 7.89 -7.81 -13.60
C ASP A 284 8.65 -7.98 -12.28
N ILE A 285 9.99 -8.05 -12.31
CA ILE A 285 10.82 -8.04 -11.11
C ILE A 285 10.54 -6.79 -10.27
N SER A 286 10.55 -5.62 -10.89
CA SER A 286 10.32 -4.34 -10.21
C SER A 286 8.92 -4.25 -9.59
N LYS A 287 7.88 -4.65 -10.34
CA LYS A 287 6.49 -4.67 -9.86
C LYS A 287 6.29 -5.67 -8.71
N GLY A 288 6.85 -6.87 -8.83
CA GLY A 288 6.77 -7.89 -7.78
C GLY A 288 7.41 -7.43 -6.48
N LYS A 289 8.61 -6.83 -6.56
CA LYS A 289 9.28 -6.21 -5.41
C LYS A 289 8.47 -5.08 -4.80
N ARG A 290 7.90 -4.19 -5.63
CA ARG A 290 7.07 -3.07 -5.16
C ARG A 290 5.88 -3.55 -4.35
N LYS A 291 5.12 -4.51 -4.88
CA LYS A 291 3.96 -5.12 -4.22
C LYS A 291 4.34 -5.83 -2.92
N PHE A 292 5.50 -6.48 -2.88
CA PHE A 292 6.00 -7.11 -1.65
C PHE A 292 6.44 -6.06 -0.61
N ASN A 293 7.08 -4.97 -1.04
CA ASN A 293 7.46 -3.86 -0.16
C ASN A 293 6.23 -3.14 0.41
N ASP A 294 5.13 -3.03 -0.34
CA ASP A 294 3.85 -2.50 0.18
C ASP A 294 3.39 -3.32 1.39
N PHE A 295 3.42 -4.65 1.27
CA PHE A 295 3.13 -5.56 2.37
C PHE A 295 4.11 -5.39 3.53
N LEU A 296 5.42 -5.31 3.27
CA LEU A 296 6.43 -5.08 4.31
C LEU A 296 6.15 -3.77 5.07
N ASN A 297 5.82 -2.69 4.36
CA ASN A 297 5.52 -1.40 4.95
C ASN A 297 4.24 -1.44 5.81
N GLU A 298 3.23 -2.23 5.43
CA GLU A 298 2.02 -2.42 6.23
C GLU A 298 2.30 -3.15 7.55
N ILE A 299 3.17 -4.15 7.53
CA ILE A 299 3.48 -4.97 8.71
C ILE A 299 4.58 -4.38 9.60
N LYS A 300 5.43 -3.49 9.06
CA LYS A 300 6.60 -2.94 9.77
C LYS A 300 6.30 -2.32 11.14
N PRO A 301 5.22 -1.54 11.34
CA PRO A 301 4.89 -1.03 12.68
C PRO A 301 4.55 -2.13 13.71
N TRP A 302 4.28 -3.34 13.21
CA TRP A 302 3.86 -4.51 13.99
C TRP A 302 4.92 -5.61 14.00
N GLU A 303 6.15 -5.33 13.55
CA GLU A 303 7.21 -6.33 13.40
C GLU A 303 7.46 -7.11 14.70
N ASP A 304 7.44 -6.41 15.84
CA ASP A 304 7.57 -6.98 17.18
C ASP A 304 6.43 -7.95 17.56
N TYR A 305 5.28 -7.84 16.89
CA TYR A 305 4.07 -8.65 17.13
C TYR A 305 3.88 -9.77 16.09
N ILE A 306 4.92 -10.06 15.31
CA ILE A 306 4.95 -11.14 14.33
C ILE A 306 5.88 -12.23 14.85
N SER A 307 5.43 -13.48 14.83
CA SER A 307 6.23 -14.61 15.30
C SER A 307 7.54 -14.76 14.52
N ARG A 308 8.57 -15.34 15.15
CA ARG A 308 9.87 -15.54 14.50
C ARG A 308 9.78 -16.38 13.24
N ASP A 309 8.89 -17.38 13.21
CA ASP A 309 8.67 -18.23 12.04
C ASP A 309 8.18 -17.41 10.85
N TRP A 310 7.17 -16.55 11.05
CA TRP A 310 6.68 -15.67 10.00
C TRP A 310 7.70 -14.63 9.56
N GLN A 311 8.45 -14.04 10.49
CA GLN A 311 9.55 -13.14 10.16
C GLN A 311 10.62 -13.83 9.29
N ASN A 312 10.94 -15.09 9.58
CA ASN A 312 11.88 -15.87 8.79
C ASN A 312 11.36 -16.12 7.36
N GLU A 313 10.11 -16.55 7.21
CA GLU A 313 9.50 -16.77 5.89
C GLU A 313 9.43 -15.48 5.06
N ILE A 314 9.14 -14.34 5.69
CA ILE A 314 9.15 -13.02 5.04
C ILE A 314 10.55 -12.66 4.57
N ARG A 315 11.56 -12.87 5.43
CA ARG A 315 12.97 -12.59 5.11
C ARG A 315 13.47 -13.48 3.97
N GLU A 316 13.12 -14.77 3.99
CA GLU A 316 13.44 -15.70 2.90
C GLU A 316 12.83 -15.24 1.58
N LYS A 317 11.57 -14.81 1.59
CA LYS A 317 10.92 -14.26 0.40
C LYS A 317 11.62 -12.98 -0.08
N GLN A 318 12.01 -12.09 0.82
CA GLN A 318 12.76 -10.87 0.47
C GLN A 318 14.10 -11.19 -0.21
N VAL A 319 14.85 -12.16 0.35
CA VAL A 319 16.12 -12.62 -0.22
C VAL A 319 15.91 -13.26 -1.59
N GLU A 320 14.87 -14.09 -1.76
CA GLU A 320 14.51 -14.70 -3.05
C GLU A 320 14.29 -13.64 -4.14
N LEU A 321 13.52 -12.59 -3.85
CA LEU A 321 13.23 -11.51 -4.81
C LEU A 321 14.48 -10.70 -5.17
N ILE A 322 15.41 -10.48 -4.22
CA ILE A 322 16.69 -9.81 -4.51
C ILE A 322 17.59 -10.73 -5.34
N ALA A 323 17.67 -12.00 -4.97
CA ALA A 323 18.54 -12.99 -5.61
C ALA A 323 18.17 -13.21 -7.07
N VAL A 324 16.87 -13.24 -7.41
CA VAL A 324 16.46 -13.45 -8.81
C VAL A 324 16.94 -12.32 -9.73
N GLU A 325 16.87 -11.05 -9.30
CA GLU A 325 17.34 -9.93 -10.12
C GLU A 325 18.85 -10.05 -10.38
N LEU A 326 19.64 -10.31 -9.34
CA LEU A 326 21.09 -10.44 -9.45
C LEU A 326 21.49 -11.64 -10.32
N LYS A 327 20.78 -12.77 -10.19
CA LYS A 327 20.99 -13.96 -11.02
C LYS A 327 20.67 -13.66 -12.48
N THR A 328 19.50 -13.10 -12.77
CA THR A 328 19.09 -12.71 -14.13
C THR A 328 20.06 -11.72 -14.75
N GLN A 329 20.53 -10.71 -14.00
CA GLN A 329 21.55 -9.76 -14.48
C GLN A 329 22.84 -10.46 -14.91
N ARG A 330 23.37 -11.36 -14.08
CA ARG A 330 24.62 -12.09 -14.36
C ARG A 330 24.50 -12.99 -15.59
N GLU A 331 23.44 -13.78 -15.66
CA GLU A 331 23.20 -14.70 -16.79
C GLU A 331 22.98 -13.90 -18.08
N LEU A 332 22.16 -12.85 -18.03
CA LEU A 332 21.92 -11.95 -19.16
C LEU A 332 23.22 -11.30 -19.64
N SER A 333 24.06 -10.80 -18.74
CA SER A 333 25.33 -10.16 -19.11
C SER A 333 26.25 -11.13 -19.86
N THR A 334 26.31 -12.38 -19.43
CA THR A 334 27.19 -13.39 -20.02
C THR A 334 26.68 -13.77 -21.41
N LEU A 335 25.38 -14.10 -21.52
CA LEU A 335 24.78 -14.50 -22.80
C LEU A 335 24.77 -13.36 -23.82
N LEU A 336 24.47 -12.13 -23.42
CA LEU A 336 24.51 -10.97 -24.33
C LEU A 336 25.90 -10.78 -24.93
N LYS A 337 26.96 -10.91 -24.12
CA LYS A 337 28.34 -10.83 -24.63
C LYS A 337 28.62 -11.94 -25.64
N ASN A 338 28.22 -13.17 -25.35
CA ASN A 338 28.47 -14.32 -26.21
C ASN A 338 27.69 -14.22 -27.53
N ILE A 339 26.41 -13.86 -27.47
CA ILE A 339 25.55 -13.67 -28.66
C ILE A 339 26.11 -12.55 -29.54
N ARG A 340 26.41 -11.38 -28.96
CA ARG A 340 26.99 -10.26 -29.71
C ARG A 340 28.34 -10.60 -30.33
N SER A 341 29.09 -11.52 -29.73
CA SER A 341 30.38 -12.01 -30.24
C SER A 341 30.24 -13.16 -31.25
N GLY A 342 29.03 -13.64 -31.54
CA GLY A 342 28.79 -14.80 -32.39
C GLY A 342 29.23 -16.13 -31.78
N GLN A 343 29.45 -16.19 -30.46
CA GLN A 343 29.83 -17.40 -29.72
C GLN A 343 28.61 -18.24 -29.34
N GLU A 344 27.43 -17.63 -29.29
CA GLU A 344 26.16 -18.29 -28.99
C GLU A 344 25.05 -17.77 -29.91
N GLU A 345 24.06 -18.63 -30.15
CA GLU A 345 22.86 -18.29 -30.90
C GLU A 345 21.82 -17.63 -30.00
N GLU A 346 20.99 -16.74 -30.56
CA GLU A 346 19.93 -16.04 -29.83
C GLU A 346 18.93 -17.00 -29.15
N SER A 347 18.73 -18.21 -29.71
CA SER A 347 17.88 -19.25 -29.12
C SER A 347 18.28 -19.66 -27.69
N VAL A 348 19.54 -19.45 -27.28
CA VAL A 348 19.98 -19.69 -25.89
C VAL A 348 19.36 -18.65 -24.95
N MET A 349 19.28 -17.38 -25.38
CA MET A 349 18.60 -16.33 -24.65
C MET A 349 17.11 -16.64 -24.52
N GLU A 350 16.45 -17.03 -25.62
CA GLU A 350 15.02 -17.37 -25.59
C GLU A 350 14.70 -18.45 -24.57
N ARG A 351 15.54 -19.50 -24.45
CA ARG A 351 15.38 -20.54 -23.42
C ARG A 351 15.53 -19.99 -22.00
N LEU A 352 16.47 -19.06 -21.77
CA LEU A 352 16.61 -18.42 -20.46
C LEU A 352 15.35 -17.62 -20.10
N LEU A 353 14.82 -16.86 -21.06
CA LEU A 353 13.61 -16.07 -20.87
C LEU A 353 12.39 -16.97 -20.60
N ASP A 354 12.26 -18.08 -21.33
CA ASP A 354 11.19 -19.07 -21.12
C ASP A 354 11.27 -19.71 -19.72
N ASN A 355 12.48 -20.00 -19.24
CA ASN A 355 12.68 -20.53 -17.88
C ASN A 355 12.31 -19.49 -16.83
N PHE A 356 12.70 -18.23 -17.03
CA PHE A 356 12.29 -17.14 -16.16
C PHE A 356 10.77 -17.02 -16.10
N ASP A 357 10.07 -17.00 -17.24
CA ASP A 357 8.61 -16.87 -17.30
C ASP A 357 7.89 -17.99 -16.52
N ARG A 358 8.47 -19.20 -16.46
CA ARG A 358 7.91 -20.35 -15.72
C ARG A 358 8.16 -20.27 -14.21
N GLU A 359 9.33 -19.79 -13.79
CA GLU A 359 9.80 -19.86 -12.40
C GLU A 359 9.95 -18.48 -11.73
N ASN A 360 9.43 -17.41 -12.34
CA ASN A 360 9.57 -16.03 -11.86
C ASN A 360 8.95 -15.84 -10.45
N PRO A 361 9.76 -15.66 -9.39
CA PRO A 361 9.27 -15.48 -8.04
C PRO A 361 8.67 -14.07 -7.82
N CYS A 362 8.93 -13.13 -8.73
CA CYS A 362 8.37 -11.79 -8.76
C CYS A 362 7.07 -11.70 -9.58
N SER A 363 6.63 -12.78 -10.22
CA SER A 363 5.36 -12.76 -10.97
C SER A 363 4.19 -12.40 -10.05
N SER A 364 3.19 -11.69 -10.59
CA SER A 364 1.99 -11.34 -9.83
C SER A 364 1.36 -12.55 -9.15
N ARG A 365 1.33 -13.70 -9.83
CA ARG A 365 0.85 -14.98 -9.29
C ARG A 365 1.66 -15.45 -8.08
N SER A 366 2.98 -15.39 -8.14
CA SER A 366 3.85 -15.84 -7.04
C SER A 366 3.71 -14.93 -5.81
N ILE A 367 3.72 -13.61 -6.03
CA ILE A 367 3.53 -12.63 -4.95
C ILE A 367 2.13 -12.75 -4.33
N GLU A 368 1.07 -12.81 -5.14
CA GLU A 368 -0.30 -12.95 -4.63
C GLU A 368 -0.53 -14.24 -3.88
N LYS A 369 0.05 -15.35 -4.34
CA LYS A 369 0.02 -16.61 -3.61
C LYS A 369 0.66 -16.45 -2.24
N PHE A 370 1.87 -15.89 -2.18
CA PHE A 370 2.56 -15.64 -0.91
C PHE A 370 1.73 -14.75 0.03
N LEU A 371 1.23 -13.62 -0.47
CA LEU A 371 0.41 -12.69 0.33
C LEU A 371 -0.90 -13.35 0.82
N LYS A 372 -1.52 -14.19 0.00
CA LYS A 372 -2.71 -14.97 0.39
C LYS A 372 -2.38 -15.97 1.49
N ASP A 373 -1.25 -16.68 1.37
CA ASP A 373 -0.78 -17.63 2.38
C ASP A 373 -0.41 -16.92 3.70
N LYS A 374 -0.01 -15.64 3.63
CA LYS A 374 0.28 -14.78 4.78
C LYS A 374 -0.86 -13.86 5.20
N ARG A 375 -2.09 -14.09 4.73
CA ARG A 375 -3.27 -13.28 5.08
C ARG A 375 -3.54 -13.24 6.58
N ASN A 376 -3.16 -14.29 7.32
CA ASN A 376 -3.31 -14.34 8.78
C ASN A 376 -2.52 -13.25 9.49
N ILE A 377 -1.37 -12.83 8.94
CA ILE A 377 -0.58 -11.71 9.49
C ILE A 377 -1.40 -10.42 9.45
N ILE A 378 -2.03 -10.13 8.31
CA ILE A 378 -2.89 -8.94 8.15
C ILE A 378 -4.13 -9.02 9.06
N LEU A 379 -4.75 -10.19 9.20
CA LEU A 379 -5.88 -10.39 10.11
C LEU A 379 -5.49 -10.19 11.58
N LYS A 380 -4.32 -10.70 11.98
CA LYS A 380 -3.75 -10.51 13.32
C LYS A 380 -3.47 -9.04 13.58
N ILE A 381 -2.75 -8.37 12.68
CA ILE A 381 -2.48 -6.93 12.76
C ILE A 381 -3.78 -6.12 12.85
N GLY A 382 -4.78 -6.43 12.02
CA GLY A 382 -6.10 -5.79 12.09
C GLY A 382 -6.78 -5.98 13.44
N THR A 383 -6.58 -7.12 14.08
CA THR A 383 -7.07 -7.40 15.44
C THR A 383 -6.32 -6.57 16.49
N LEU A 384 -4.99 -6.58 16.44
CA LEU A 384 -4.12 -5.87 17.39
C LEU A 384 -4.23 -4.34 17.27
N LYS A 385 -4.46 -3.80 16.06
CA LYS A 385 -4.77 -2.38 15.81
C LYS A 385 -5.91 -1.84 16.69
N GLY A 386 -6.88 -2.69 17.02
CA GLY A 386 -7.99 -2.32 17.91
C GLY A 386 -7.58 -2.15 19.37
N PHE A 387 -6.43 -2.68 19.79
CA PHE A 387 -5.96 -2.69 21.18
C PHE A 387 -4.71 -1.82 21.43
N ASP A 388 -4.02 -1.41 20.36
CA ASP A 388 -2.78 -0.64 20.42
C ASP A 388 -2.95 0.78 20.96
N ARG A 389 -4.12 1.42 20.71
CA ARG A 389 -4.39 2.79 21.17
C ARG A 389 -4.39 2.95 22.70
N GLU A 390 -4.48 1.86 23.45
CA GLU A 390 -4.68 1.88 24.91
C GLU A 390 -3.60 1.10 25.69
N LYS A 391 -2.49 0.70 25.04
CA LYS A 391 -1.37 -0.05 25.66
C LYS A 391 -1.76 -1.42 26.27
N HIS A 392 -2.83 -2.04 25.79
CA HIS A 392 -3.29 -3.36 26.27
C HIS A 392 -2.48 -4.54 25.73
N LEU A 393 -1.51 -4.29 24.84
CA LEU A 393 -0.71 -5.32 24.18
C LEU A 393 0.59 -5.60 24.95
N LEU A 394 0.74 -6.83 25.43
CA LEU A 394 2.01 -7.27 26.02
C LEU A 394 2.95 -7.82 24.94
N LYS A 395 4.16 -7.27 24.90
CA LYS A 395 5.22 -7.66 23.94
C LYS A 395 6.11 -8.79 24.45
N GLU A 396 6.32 -8.86 25.77
CA GLU A 396 7.20 -9.84 26.42
C GLU A 396 6.56 -10.29 27.74
N ILE A 397 6.48 -11.61 27.95
CA ILE A 397 5.98 -12.22 29.19
C ILE A 397 6.78 -13.50 29.45
N PHE A 398 7.49 -13.54 30.57
CA PHE A 398 8.22 -14.73 31.02
C PHE A 398 7.38 -15.64 31.93
N SER A 399 6.47 -15.04 32.69
CA SER A 399 5.63 -15.71 33.68
C SER A 399 4.36 -14.90 33.87
N LEU A 400 3.20 -15.52 33.67
CA LEU A 400 1.92 -14.85 33.87
C LEU A 400 1.71 -14.49 35.34
N THR A 401 2.16 -15.35 36.24
CA THR A 401 2.05 -15.15 37.70
C THR A 401 2.84 -13.92 38.14
N ASP A 402 4.09 -13.78 37.69
CA ASP A 402 4.91 -12.62 38.05
C ASP A 402 4.33 -11.33 37.48
N LYS A 403 3.77 -11.39 36.26
CA LYS A 403 3.10 -10.25 35.64
C LYS A 403 1.90 -9.77 36.47
N LEU A 404 1.07 -10.70 36.95
CA LEU A 404 -0.11 -10.38 37.77
C LEU A 404 0.25 -9.87 39.18
N LEU A 405 1.47 -10.11 39.65
CA LEU A 405 1.98 -9.62 40.93
C LEU A 405 2.59 -8.20 40.83
N GLU A 406 2.71 -7.63 39.62
CA GLU A 406 3.20 -6.27 39.46
C GLU A 406 2.30 -5.26 40.21
N PRO A 407 2.88 -4.25 40.90
CA PRO A 407 2.10 -3.29 41.70
C PRO A 407 1.00 -2.55 40.92
N GLU A 408 1.21 -2.35 39.61
CA GLU A 408 0.26 -1.68 38.71
C GLU A 408 -1.00 -2.51 38.42
N LEU A 409 -0.92 -3.83 38.56
CA LEU A 409 -1.98 -4.79 38.26
C LEU A 409 -2.57 -5.45 39.51
N TYR A 410 -1.82 -5.51 40.62
CA TYR A 410 -2.18 -6.32 41.78
C TYR A 410 -3.58 -6.03 42.35
N GLU A 411 -3.94 -4.76 42.52
CA GLU A 411 -5.25 -4.36 43.07
C GLU A 411 -6.37 -4.29 42.00
N LYS A 412 -6.01 -4.41 40.72
CA LYS A 412 -6.94 -4.29 39.61
C LYS A 412 -7.70 -5.58 39.32
N ASP A 413 -8.87 -5.43 38.71
CA ASP A 413 -9.61 -6.47 38.04
C ASP A 413 -8.99 -6.71 36.65
N VAL A 414 -8.21 -7.79 36.52
CA VAL A 414 -7.40 -8.02 35.32
C VAL A 414 -8.09 -9.03 34.40
N TYR A 415 -8.36 -8.61 33.16
CA TYR A 415 -8.91 -9.44 32.10
C TYR A 415 -7.83 -9.74 31.06
N LEU A 416 -7.55 -11.02 30.85
CA LEU A 416 -6.51 -11.49 29.93
C LEU A 416 -7.15 -12.16 28.72
N LEU A 417 -7.03 -11.58 27.52
CA LEU A 417 -7.43 -12.23 26.28
C LEU A 417 -6.27 -13.07 25.74
N HIS A 418 -6.44 -14.39 25.78
CA HIS A 418 -5.45 -15.33 25.26
C HIS A 418 -5.70 -15.56 23.76
N ILE A 419 -4.69 -15.30 22.94
CA ILE A 419 -4.76 -15.39 21.48
C ILE A 419 -3.63 -16.29 20.92
N SER A 420 -3.93 -16.99 19.82
CA SER A 420 -2.98 -17.69 18.97
C SER A 420 -3.55 -17.92 17.57
N ASP A 421 -2.71 -17.77 16.56
CA ASP A 421 -2.97 -18.01 15.15
C ASP A 421 -3.46 -19.46 14.89
N LYS A 422 -2.94 -20.42 15.65
CA LYS A 422 -3.40 -21.82 15.62
C LYS A 422 -4.86 -21.95 16.07
N TRP A 423 -5.27 -21.20 17.09
CA TRP A 423 -6.64 -21.25 17.61
C TRP A 423 -7.63 -20.53 16.71
N GLN A 424 -7.24 -19.41 16.10
CA GLN A 424 -8.05 -18.73 15.10
C GLN A 424 -8.39 -19.67 13.93
N THR A 425 -7.41 -20.45 13.48
CA THR A 425 -7.60 -21.40 12.38
C THR A 425 -8.47 -22.59 12.79
N LYS A 426 -8.31 -23.08 14.02
CA LYS A 426 -9.05 -24.25 14.54
C LYS A 426 -10.51 -23.93 14.86
N ASP A 427 -10.80 -22.77 15.45
CA ASP A 427 -12.15 -22.34 15.84
C ASP A 427 -12.32 -20.83 15.69
N LYS A 428 -12.53 -20.41 14.44
CA LYS A 428 -12.72 -19.01 14.07
C LYS A 428 -13.94 -18.37 14.74
N LEU A 429 -15.00 -19.15 14.98
CA LEU A 429 -16.23 -18.63 15.58
C LEU A 429 -15.98 -18.26 17.05
N ASN A 430 -15.38 -19.17 17.83
CA ASN A 430 -15.02 -18.88 19.21
C ASN A 430 -13.99 -17.74 19.31
N TRP A 431 -13.05 -17.67 18.37
CA TRP A 431 -12.11 -16.56 18.28
C TRP A 431 -12.80 -15.20 18.18
N LEU A 432 -13.66 -15.02 17.16
CA LEU A 432 -14.37 -13.76 16.93
C LEU A 432 -15.29 -13.43 18.09
N LYS A 433 -15.93 -14.44 18.66
CA LYS A 433 -16.76 -14.34 19.86
C LYS A 433 -15.98 -13.72 21.03
N GLN A 434 -14.90 -14.36 21.46
CA GLN A 434 -14.10 -13.90 22.61
C GLN A 434 -13.51 -12.51 22.37
N LEU A 435 -13.10 -12.23 21.12
CA LEU A 435 -12.61 -10.91 20.74
C LEU A 435 -13.69 -9.82 20.89
N ARG A 436 -14.92 -10.09 20.45
CA ARG A 436 -16.06 -9.17 20.62
C ARG A 436 -16.36 -8.95 22.10
N CYS A 437 -16.45 -10.03 22.89
CA CYS A 437 -16.68 -9.92 24.33
C CYS A 437 -15.58 -9.08 25.01
N PHE A 438 -14.32 -9.30 24.66
CA PHE A 438 -13.20 -8.57 25.26
C PHE A 438 -13.23 -7.07 24.90
N LYS A 439 -13.52 -6.73 23.65
CA LYS A 439 -13.70 -5.33 23.23
C LYS A 439 -14.86 -4.65 23.94
N HIS A 440 -15.96 -5.37 24.13
CA HIS A 440 -17.12 -4.86 24.85
C HIS A 440 -16.80 -4.61 26.33
N LEU A 441 -16.06 -5.51 26.98
CA LEU A 441 -15.59 -5.27 28.37
C LEU A 441 -14.74 -3.99 28.48
N ILE A 442 -13.89 -3.71 27.48
CA ILE A 442 -13.11 -2.47 27.42
C ILE A 442 -14.04 -1.25 27.28
N SER A 443 -15.03 -1.29 26.38
CA SER A 443 -15.94 -0.16 26.16
C SER A 443 -16.82 0.16 27.38
N CYS A 444 -17.34 -0.86 28.07
CA CYS A 444 -18.13 -0.65 29.28
C CYS A 444 -17.34 0.06 30.39
N GLU A 445 -16.04 -0.20 30.49
CA GLU A 445 -15.18 0.47 31.46
C GLU A 445 -14.92 1.93 31.07
N THR A 446 -14.70 2.23 29.78
CA THR A 446 -14.37 3.59 29.32
C THR A 446 -15.54 4.57 29.35
N GLU A 447 -16.79 4.09 29.24
CA GLU A 447 -17.99 4.92 29.31
C GLU A 447 -18.37 5.35 30.73
N SER A 448 -17.81 4.69 31.75
CA SER A 448 -18.18 4.91 33.16
C SER A 448 -17.74 6.25 33.77
N ASN A 449 -17.01 7.11 33.04
CA ASN A 449 -16.51 8.44 33.46
C ASN A 449 -15.71 8.48 34.79
N ASP A 450 -15.41 7.33 35.40
CA ASP A 450 -14.70 7.26 36.65
C ASP A 450 -13.18 7.30 36.38
N THR A 451 -12.52 8.38 36.79
CA THR A 451 -11.09 8.65 36.49
C THR A 451 -10.10 7.66 37.13
N THR A 452 -10.60 6.67 37.87
CA THR A 452 -9.83 5.56 38.43
C THR A 452 -10.42 4.23 37.98
N SER A 453 -10.24 3.88 36.70
CA SER A 453 -10.58 2.54 36.21
C SER A 453 -9.86 1.49 37.06
N ASN A 454 -10.64 0.65 37.75
CA ASN A 454 -10.14 -0.43 38.60
C ASN A 454 -9.80 -1.69 37.79
N SER A 455 -10.01 -1.66 36.47
CA SER A 455 -9.81 -2.80 35.58
C SER A 455 -8.51 -2.65 34.77
N ALA A 456 -7.95 -3.78 34.34
CA ALA A 456 -6.85 -3.83 33.39
C ALA A 456 -7.16 -4.87 32.30
N PHE A 457 -6.94 -4.50 31.04
CA PHE A 457 -7.18 -5.35 29.89
C PHE A 457 -5.85 -5.67 29.22
N ILE A 458 -5.58 -6.96 29.05
CA ILE A 458 -4.29 -7.43 28.54
C ILE A 458 -4.53 -8.47 27.47
N VAL A 459 -3.86 -8.34 26.33
CA VAL A 459 -3.84 -9.37 25.27
C VAL A 459 -2.53 -10.14 25.35
N ILE A 460 -2.63 -11.47 25.39
CA ILE A 460 -1.50 -12.40 25.45
C ILE A 460 -1.45 -13.22 24.18
N ASP A 461 -0.36 -13.06 23.43
CA ASP A 461 -0.13 -13.73 22.17
C ASP A 461 0.83 -14.91 22.31
N TYR A 462 0.30 -16.12 22.26
CA TYR A 462 1.11 -17.33 22.44
C TYR A 462 2.04 -17.63 21.27
N ASP A 463 1.81 -17.05 20.09
CA ASP A 463 2.74 -17.22 18.96
C ASP A 463 3.96 -16.28 19.09
N LEU A 464 3.90 -15.27 19.96
CA LEU A 464 5.05 -14.44 20.33
C LEU A 464 5.84 -15.01 21.51
N HIS A 465 5.16 -15.67 22.44
CA HIS A 465 5.75 -16.20 23.68
C HIS A 465 5.92 -17.72 23.67
N HIS A 466 6.03 -18.36 22.50
CA HIS A 466 5.96 -19.82 22.38
C HIS A 466 7.00 -20.55 23.26
N SER A 467 8.21 -20.02 23.42
CA SER A 467 9.24 -20.62 24.30
C SER A 467 9.01 -20.39 25.78
N ASP A 468 8.46 -19.23 26.14
CA ASP A 468 8.43 -18.75 27.52
C ASP A 468 7.19 -19.26 28.25
N LEU A 469 6.07 -19.39 27.54
CA LEU A 469 4.79 -19.87 28.08
C LEU A 469 4.49 -21.33 27.75
N GLU A 470 5.43 -22.07 27.13
CA GLU A 470 5.24 -23.45 26.67
C GLU A 470 4.92 -24.40 27.84
N ASN A 471 5.56 -24.17 28.99
CA ASN A 471 5.46 -24.95 30.23
C ASN A 471 4.71 -24.21 31.36
N ASP A 472 4.06 -23.08 31.05
CA ASP A 472 3.29 -22.32 32.04
C ASP A 472 2.02 -23.09 32.45
N GLU A 473 1.80 -23.29 33.75
CA GLU A 473 0.64 -24.02 34.30
C GLU A 473 -0.71 -23.31 34.07
N HIS A 474 -0.68 -22.06 33.65
CA HIS A 474 -1.80 -21.20 33.29
C HIS A 474 -1.97 -21.05 31.77
N ARG A 475 -1.19 -21.77 30.96
CA ARG A 475 -1.33 -21.78 29.51
C ARG A 475 -2.76 -22.09 29.07
N ALA A 476 -3.32 -21.24 28.22
CA ALA A 476 -4.59 -21.48 27.57
C ALA A 476 -4.46 -22.50 26.42
N GLU A 477 -5.51 -23.29 26.19
CA GLU A 477 -5.57 -24.28 25.09
C GLU A 477 -6.41 -23.80 23.90
N LYS A 478 -7.13 -22.69 24.08
CA LYS A 478 -8.05 -22.07 23.12
C LYS A 478 -8.12 -20.57 23.37
N CYS A 479 -8.66 -19.84 22.40
CA CYS A 479 -8.98 -18.43 22.59
C CYS A 479 -10.05 -18.27 23.69
N CYS A 480 -9.73 -17.52 24.73
CA CYS A 480 -10.60 -17.28 25.87
C CYS A 480 -10.13 -16.06 26.68
N ILE A 481 -11.04 -15.54 27.49
CA ILE A 481 -10.76 -14.46 28.44
C ILE A 481 -10.56 -15.08 29.82
N TYR A 482 -9.41 -14.87 30.43
CA TYR A 482 -9.20 -15.17 31.85
C TYR A 482 -9.50 -13.93 32.68
N TYR A 483 -9.90 -14.14 33.93
CA TYR A 483 -10.06 -13.09 34.92
C TYR A 483 -9.18 -13.38 36.13
N ALA A 484 -8.42 -12.37 36.56
CA ALA A 484 -7.49 -12.42 37.67
C ALA A 484 -7.67 -11.22 38.60
N LYS A 485 -7.37 -11.43 39.88
CA LYS A 485 -7.41 -10.39 40.91
C LYS A 485 -6.44 -10.74 42.03
N ARG A 486 -5.69 -9.75 42.55
CA ARG A 486 -4.69 -9.94 43.62
C ARG A 486 -3.66 -11.01 43.28
N GLY A 487 -3.09 -10.93 42.07
CA GLY A 487 -2.03 -11.83 41.61
C GLY A 487 -2.47 -13.26 41.29
N ALA A 488 -3.76 -13.59 41.34
CA ALA A 488 -4.25 -14.96 41.14
C ALA A 488 -5.36 -15.02 40.09
N ILE A 489 -5.26 -15.99 39.17
CA ILE A 489 -6.31 -16.31 38.21
C ILE A 489 -7.52 -16.86 38.96
N LYS A 490 -8.65 -16.18 38.85
CA LYS A 490 -9.92 -16.58 39.47
C LYS A 490 -10.81 -17.36 38.51
N CYS A 491 -10.69 -17.10 37.21
CA CYS A 491 -11.47 -17.77 36.18
C CYS A 491 -10.64 -17.92 34.90
N ARG A 492 -10.72 -19.10 34.26
CA ARG A 492 -10.01 -19.45 33.02
C ARG A 492 -10.90 -19.40 31.77
N ASP A 493 -12.19 -19.13 31.91
CA ASP A 493 -13.09 -18.89 30.77
C ASP A 493 -14.20 -17.95 31.21
N TYR A 494 -13.87 -16.67 31.36
CA TYR A 494 -14.76 -15.63 31.88
C TYR A 494 -16.05 -15.53 31.08
N TYR A 495 -15.97 -15.78 29.77
CA TYR A 495 -17.16 -15.87 28.92
C TYR A 495 -18.08 -17.01 29.35
N GLU A 496 -17.61 -18.25 29.37
CA GLU A 496 -18.45 -19.40 29.74
C GLU A 496 -18.90 -19.32 31.21
N ASP A 497 -18.07 -18.78 32.10
CA ASP A 497 -18.33 -18.78 33.53
C ASP A 497 -19.18 -17.62 34.04
N SER A 498 -19.07 -16.45 33.42
CA SER A 498 -19.70 -15.22 33.90
C SER A 498 -20.64 -14.64 32.84
N LEU A 499 -20.15 -14.33 31.64
CA LEU A 499 -20.95 -13.61 30.62
C LEU A 499 -22.09 -14.45 30.05
N LYS A 500 -21.86 -15.74 29.82
CA LYS A 500 -22.85 -16.66 29.23
C LYS A 500 -23.93 -17.12 30.21
N LYS A 501 -23.82 -16.80 31.51
CA LYS A 501 -24.77 -17.28 32.51
C LYS A 501 -25.75 -16.17 32.89
N LEU A 502 -27.04 -16.49 32.81
CA LEU A 502 -28.09 -15.70 33.43
C LEU A 502 -27.99 -15.78 34.95
N SER A 503 -28.03 -14.63 35.62
CA SER A 503 -28.16 -14.60 37.08
C SER A 503 -29.55 -15.08 37.51
N ARG A 504 -29.63 -15.64 38.74
CA ARG A 504 -30.93 -16.06 39.32
C ARG A 504 -31.92 -14.91 39.39
N ASN A 505 -31.45 -13.69 39.63
CA ASN A 505 -32.29 -12.50 39.70
C ASN A 505 -32.87 -12.15 38.33
N GLN A 506 -32.06 -12.19 37.27
CA GLN A 506 -32.54 -11.96 35.90
C GLN A 506 -33.57 -13.01 35.48
N ILE A 507 -33.32 -14.30 35.76
CA ILE A 507 -34.30 -15.37 35.49
C ILE A 507 -35.62 -15.09 36.22
N SER A 508 -35.53 -14.71 37.50
CA SER A 508 -36.72 -14.41 38.31
C SER A 508 -37.50 -13.19 37.80
N SER A 509 -36.80 -12.19 37.25
CA SER A 509 -37.41 -10.99 36.67
C SER A 509 -38.11 -11.32 35.35
N ILE A 510 -37.42 -12.05 34.45
CA ILE A 510 -37.97 -12.46 33.15
C ILE A 510 -39.19 -13.35 33.36
N LEU A 511 -39.15 -14.30 34.31
CA LEU A 511 -40.30 -15.16 34.65
C LEU A 511 -41.52 -14.38 35.16
N LYS A 512 -41.31 -13.29 35.91
CA LYS A 512 -42.40 -12.42 36.37
C LYS A 512 -43.08 -11.70 35.21
N GLU A 513 -42.30 -11.29 34.20
CA GLU A 513 -42.81 -10.56 33.03
C GLU A 513 -43.31 -11.49 31.92
N ASN A 514 -42.85 -12.75 31.90
CA ASN A 514 -43.15 -13.77 30.91
C ASN A 514 -43.78 -15.02 31.57
N SER A 515 -44.97 -14.87 32.14
CA SER A 515 -45.64 -15.95 32.89
C SER A 515 -45.95 -17.22 32.10
N SER A 516 -45.86 -17.18 30.76
CA SER A 516 -46.09 -18.31 29.86
C SER A 516 -44.83 -19.13 29.54
N LEU A 517 -43.64 -18.64 29.90
CA LEU A 517 -42.37 -19.34 29.63
C LEU A 517 -41.88 -20.06 30.88
N SER A 518 -41.46 -21.30 30.70
CA SER A 518 -40.76 -22.04 31.75
C SER A 518 -39.31 -21.55 31.90
N GLN A 519 -38.71 -21.81 33.07
CA GLN A 519 -37.30 -21.52 33.31
C GLN A 519 -36.38 -22.20 32.27
N ASN A 520 -36.72 -23.40 31.81
CA ASN A 520 -35.94 -24.13 30.81
C ASN A 520 -36.00 -23.44 29.43
N GLU A 521 -37.17 -22.91 29.05
CA GLU A 521 -37.32 -22.16 27.79
C GLU A 521 -36.51 -20.87 27.83
N ILE A 522 -36.55 -20.11 28.93
CA ILE A 522 -35.76 -18.88 29.08
C ILE A 522 -34.26 -19.19 28.96
N VAL A 523 -33.79 -20.28 29.58
CA VAL A 523 -32.39 -20.70 29.48
C VAL A 523 -32.04 -21.09 28.03
N ASN A 524 -32.95 -21.69 27.28
CA ASN A 524 -32.71 -22.04 25.88
C ASN A 524 -32.71 -20.81 24.97
N TRP A 525 -33.63 -19.88 25.16
CA TRP A 525 -33.63 -18.57 24.49
C TRP A 525 -32.34 -17.80 24.77
N HIS A 526 -31.88 -17.82 26.02
CA HIS A 526 -30.60 -17.20 26.39
C HIS A 526 -29.41 -17.86 25.70
N LYS A 527 -29.39 -19.19 25.63
CA LYS A 527 -28.32 -19.89 24.90
C LYS A 527 -28.31 -19.53 23.42
N ALA A 528 -29.48 -19.42 22.78
CA ALA A 528 -29.59 -18.99 21.39
C ALA A 528 -29.12 -17.54 21.23
N PHE A 529 -29.58 -16.64 22.10
CA PHE A 529 -29.20 -15.24 22.12
C PHE A 529 -27.69 -15.06 22.29
N MET A 530 -27.08 -15.69 23.28
CA MET A 530 -25.61 -15.62 23.50
C MET A 530 -24.80 -16.29 22.39
N ASN A 531 -25.40 -17.18 21.60
CA ASN A 531 -24.73 -17.79 20.46
C ASN A 531 -24.67 -16.82 19.26
N GLU A 532 -25.73 -16.02 19.06
CA GLU A 532 -25.82 -15.03 17.99
C GLU A 532 -25.20 -13.67 18.39
N HIS A 533 -25.37 -13.28 19.66
CA HIS A 533 -24.91 -12.03 20.28
C HIS A 533 -24.09 -12.32 21.54
N PRO A 534 -22.79 -12.68 21.40
CA PRO A 534 -22.01 -13.16 22.54
C PRO A 534 -21.60 -12.10 23.57
N THR A 535 -21.76 -10.82 23.26
CA THR A 535 -21.62 -9.75 24.24
C THR A 535 -22.75 -9.80 25.28
N GLY A 536 -23.86 -10.46 24.97
CA GLY A 536 -25.09 -10.41 25.77
C GLY A 536 -25.97 -9.19 25.47
N GLU A 537 -25.57 -8.41 24.46
CA GLU A 537 -26.23 -7.18 24.05
C GLU A 537 -26.32 -7.10 22.51
N LEU A 538 -27.39 -6.48 22.03
CA LEU A 538 -27.68 -6.20 20.63
C LEU A 538 -27.46 -4.72 20.36
N THR A 539 -26.51 -4.37 19.49
CA THR A 539 -26.41 -2.98 19.01
C THR A 539 -27.53 -2.68 18.01
N GLU A 540 -27.77 -1.40 17.72
CA GLU A 540 -28.77 -1.00 16.72
C GLU A 540 -28.46 -1.60 15.34
N ASP A 541 -27.19 -1.61 14.92
CA ASP A 541 -26.78 -2.22 13.65
C ASP A 541 -26.97 -3.75 13.65
N ASP A 542 -26.68 -4.41 14.78
CA ASP A 542 -26.96 -5.85 14.93
C ASP A 542 -28.47 -6.12 14.81
N PHE A 543 -29.30 -5.28 15.45
CA PHE A 543 -30.76 -5.39 15.40
C PHE A 543 -31.32 -5.18 13.98
N VAL A 544 -30.80 -4.20 13.23
CA VAL A 544 -31.13 -3.97 11.82
C VAL A 544 -30.74 -5.17 10.97
N SER A 545 -29.56 -5.74 11.21
CA SER A 545 -29.09 -6.94 10.52
C SER A 545 -30.01 -8.13 10.78
N GLU A 546 -30.46 -8.35 12.02
CA GLU A 546 -31.43 -9.41 12.34
C GLU A 546 -32.80 -9.19 11.66
N LEU A 547 -33.31 -7.94 11.64
CA LEU A 547 -34.55 -7.60 10.93
C LEU A 547 -34.44 -7.82 9.42
N THR A 548 -33.27 -7.55 8.83
CA THR A 548 -33.03 -7.73 7.38
C THR A 548 -33.10 -9.21 6.99
N LYS A 549 -32.66 -10.13 7.87
CA LYS A 549 -32.79 -11.59 7.62
C LYS A 549 -34.25 -12.04 7.54
N PHE A 550 -35.16 -11.33 8.19
CA PHE A 550 -36.60 -11.64 8.15
C PHE A 550 -37.25 -11.20 6.83
N ASN A 551 -36.79 -10.08 6.24
CA ASN A 551 -37.22 -9.65 4.90
C ASN A 551 -36.12 -8.84 4.18
N GLU A 552 -35.39 -9.51 3.29
CA GLU A 552 -34.27 -8.91 2.53
C GLU A 552 -34.71 -7.76 1.61
N ASN A 553 -35.98 -7.72 1.20
CA ASN A 553 -36.54 -6.70 0.31
C ASN A 553 -37.19 -5.52 1.06
N GLY A 554 -37.19 -5.56 2.40
CA GLY A 554 -37.77 -4.51 3.25
C GLY A 554 -36.73 -3.49 3.73
N ASN A 555 -37.18 -2.31 4.17
CA ASN A 555 -36.31 -1.32 4.81
C ASN A 555 -36.26 -1.55 6.32
N ALA A 556 -35.35 -2.42 6.75
CA ALA A 556 -35.15 -2.77 8.16
C ALA A 556 -34.67 -1.58 9.00
N ARG A 557 -33.86 -0.68 8.43
CA ARG A 557 -33.31 0.46 9.15
C ARG A 557 -34.39 1.46 9.57
N ASN A 558 -35.28 1.82 8.65
CA ASN A 558 -36.36 2.76 8.93
C ASN A 558 -37.30 2.25 10.05
N TYR A 559 -37.53 0.94 10.14
CA TYR A 559 -38.31 0.36 11.25
C TYR A 559 -37.53 0.30 12.57
N ALA A 560 -36.24 -0.04 12.50
CA ALA A 560 -35.36 -0.09 13.67
C ALA A 560 -35.27 1.26 14.38
N ASP A 561 -35.20 2.36 13.63
CA ASP A 561 -35.10 3.72 14.18
C ASP A 561 -36.29 4.08 15.12
N TYR A 562 -37.47 3.45 14.96
CA TYR A 562 -38.62 3.63 15.87
C TYR A 562 -38.65 2.61 17.02
N ILE A 563 -38.35 1.35 16.72
CA ILE A 563 -38.53 0.24 17.64
C ILE A 563 -37.38 0.15 18.65
N PHE A 564 -36.15 0.39 18.20
CA PHE A 564 -34.96 0.22 19.01
C PHE A 564 -34.99 1.09 20.28
N PRO A 565 -35.30 2.41 20.21
CA PRO A 565 -35.38 3.26 21.42
C PRO A 565 -36.51 2.88 22.39
N ALA A 566 -37.53 2.16 21.90
CA ALA A 566 -38.62 1.70 22.75
C ALA A 566 -38.33 0.36 23.44
N ILE A 567 -37.38 -0.42 22.91
CA ILE A 567 -36.90 -1.67 23.51
C ILE A 567 -35.79 -1.37 24.53
N ASP A 568 -34.86 -0.47 24.19
CA ASP A 568 -33.78 0.01 25.05
C ASP A 568 -34.34 0.97 26.12
N LYS A 569 -34.82 0.37 27.22
CA LYS A 569 -35.56 1.10 28.27
C LYS A 569 -34.63 1.95 29.12
N ASP A 570 -33.40 1.49 29.31
CA ASP A 570 -32.40 2.19 30.12
C ASP A 570 -31.55 3.18 29.30
N ARG A 571 -31.74 3.22 27.97
CA ARG A 571 -31.05 4.10 27.02
C ARG A 571 -29.54 3.84 27.01
N SER A 572 -29.16 2.59 27.20
CA SER A 572 -27.78 2.14 27.12
C SER A 572 -27.22 2.21 25.70
N GLY A 573 -28.08 2.35 24.69
CA GLY A 573 -27.70 2.28 23.27
C GLY A 573 -27.57 0.84 22.76
N THR A 574 -27.86 -0.15 23.61
CA THR A 574 -27.90 -1.56 23.26
C THR A 574 -29.16 -2.22 23.82
N ILE A 575 -29.53 -3.40 23.31
CA ILE A 575 -30.66 -4.18 23.83
C ILE A 575 -30.08 -5.39 24.58
N SER A 576 -30.27 -5.41 25.89
CA SER A 576 -29.90 -6.55 26.73
C SER A 576 -30.81 -7.76 26.49
N PHE A 577 -30.37 -8.96 26.85
CA PHE A 577 -31.23 -10.16 26.80
C PHE A 577 -32.55 -9.98 27.58
N CYS A 578 -32.51 -9.26 28.71
CA CYS A 578 -33.71 -8.99 29.51
C CYS A 578 -34.73 -8.12 28.74
N GLU A 579 -34.26 -7.08 28.05
CA GLU A 579 -35.11 -6.20 27.24
C GLU A 579 -35.62 -6.90 25.98
N PHE A 580 -34.77 -7.73 25.35
CA PHE A 580 -35.19 -8.61 24.27
C PHE A 580 -36.33 -9.55 24.71
N MET A 581 -36.16 -10.25 25.84
CA MET A 581 -37.20 -11.14 26.36
C MET A 581 -38.45 -10.39 26.80
N SER A 582 -38.32 -9.18 27.34
CA SER A 582 -39.45 -8.30 27.66
C SER A 582 -40.24 -7.96 26.39
N THR A 583 -39.55 -7.71 25.28
CA THR A 583 -40.15 -7.40 23.98
C THR A 583 -40.85 -8.62 23.36
N VAL A 584 -40.24 -9.79 23.46
CA VAL A 584 -40.86 -11.06 23.03
C VAL A 584 -42.13 -11.35 23.84
N ALA A 585 -42.14 -11.07 25.15
CA ALA A 585 -43.32 -11.15 26.01
C ALA A 585 -44.49 -10.34 25.45
N LEU A 586 -44.17 -9.09 25.07
CA LEU A 586 -45.13 -8.13 24.58
C LEU A 586 -45.60 -8.50 23.18
N THR A 587 -44.80 -9.13 22.33
CA THR A 587 -45.20 -9.44 20.94
C THR A 587 -45.83 -10.83 20.73
N SER A 588 -45.71 -11.76 21.69
CA SER A 588 -46.22 -13.14 21.58
C SER A 588 -47.76 -13.26 21.68
N LYS A 589 -48.46 -13.96 20.79
CA LYS A 589 -49.95 -13.95 20.67
C LYS A 589 -50.81 -14.41 21.88
N GLY A 590 -50.23 -14.82 23.01
CA GLY A 590 -50.89 -15.73 23.96
C GLY A 590 -51.64 -15.20 25.19
N ASN A 591 -51.60 -13.90 25.55
CA ASN A 591 -52.23 -13.43 26.82
C ASN A 591 -53.14 -12.22 26.61
N ALA A 592 -54.44 -12.37 26.89
CA ALA A 592 -55.43 -11.29 26.84
C ALA A 592 -55.10 -10.15 27.84
N ASP A 593 -54.53 -10.48 28.99
CA ASP A 593 -54.09 -9.52 30.03
C ASP A 593 -52.88 -8.66 29.61
N ASN A 594 -52.25 -8.94 28.47
CA ASN A 594 -51.13 -8.16 27.92
C ASN A 594 -51.53 -7.25 26.76
N ALA A 595 -52.82 -7.21 26.37
CA ALA A 595 -53.28 -6.36 25.27
C ALA A 595 -53.08 -4.86 25.57
N GLU A 596 -53.42 -4.42 26.78
CA GLU A 596 -53.19 -3.04 27.23
C GLU A 596 -51.70 -2.67 27.26
N LYS A 597 -50.85 -3.59 27.74
CA LYS A 597 -49.38 -3.39 27.74
C LYS A 597 -48.78 -3.34 26.34
N ARG A 598 -49.34 -4.10 25.39
CA ARG A 598 -48.97 -4.07 23.96
C ARG A 598 -49.32 -2.76 23.30
N LEU A 599 -50.58 -2.34 23.47
CA LEU A 599 -51.06 -1.06 22.95
C LEU A 599 -50.28 0.09 23.58
N GLY A 600 -49.97 0.00 24.88
CA GLY A 600 -49.09 0.95 25.57
C GLY A 600 -47.66 0.98 25.04
N LEU A 601 -47.07 -0.17 24.66
CA LEU A 601 -45.74 -0.23 24.01
C LEU A 601 -45.79 0.35 22.60
N ILE A 602 -46.79 -0.03 21.79
CA ILE A 602 -46.99 0.48 20.44
C ILE A 602 -47.14 2.01 20.48
N PHE A 603 -47.95 2.53 21.41
CA PHE A 603 -48.09 3.96 21.63
C PHE A 603 -46.75 4.62 21.97
N HIS A 604 -45.95 4.01 22.85
CA HIS A 604 -44.62 4.50 23.20
C HIS A 604 -43.65 4.52 22.02
N ILE A 605 -43.71 3.52 21.13
CA ILE A 605 -42.93 3.47 19.88
C ILE A 605 -43.33 4.61 18.94
N ILE A 606 -44.61 4.96 18.89
CA ILE A 606 -45.14 6.01 18.00
C ILE A 606 -44.80 7.42 18.53
N ASP A 607 -44.93 7.67 19.84
CA ASP A 607 -44.60 8.94 20.50
C ASP A 607 -43.08 9.14 20.65
N SER A 608 -42.42 9.26 19.50
CA SER A 608 -40.98 9.48 19.38
C SER A 608 -40.54 10.88 19.82
N SER A 609 -41.45 11.87 19.89
CA SER A 609 -41.12 13.28 20.18
C SER A 609 -41.26 13.70 21.64
N SER A 610 -41.60 12.79 22.55
CA SER A 610 -41.79 13.03 24.00
C SER A 610 -42.91 14.02 24.34
N LYS A 611 -43.87 14.22 23.42
CA LYS A 611 -44.91 15.25 23.52
C LYS A 611 -46.22 14.74 24.14
N SER A 612 -46.19 13.85 25.12
CA SER A 612 -47.40 13.39 25.86
C SER A 612 -48.59 12.92 24.98
N GLY A 613 -48.37 12.63 23.70
CA GLY A 613 -49.42 12.43 22.71
C GLY A 613 -48.85 12.12 21.32
N ALA A 614 -49.35 11.06 20.67
CA ALA A 614 -48.93 10.64 19.34
C ALA A 614 -49.64 11.48 18.28
N ASP A 615 -48.89 12.24 17.48
CA ASP A 615 -49.48 13.09 16.44
C ASP A 615 -49.81 12.31 15.16
N PHE A 616 -50.65 12.92 14.30
CA PHE A 616 -51.08 12.30 13.04
C PHE A 616 -49.91 11.92 12.14
N GLN A 617 -48.85 12.73 12.12
CA GLN A 617 -47.71 12.54 11.23
C GLN A 617 -46.74 11.48 11.76
N GLU A 618 -46.59 11.36 13.07
CA GLU A 618 -45.87 10.28 13.75
C GLU A 618 -46.52 8.93 13.47
N LEU A 619 -47.86 8.83 13.58
CA LEU A 619 -48.58 7.59 13.28
C LEU A 619 -48.47 7.20 11.80
N VAL A 620 -48.51 8.18 10.88
CA VAL A 620 -48.27 7.94 9.44
C VAL A 620 -46.87 7.36 9.22
N LYS A 621 -45.85 8.00 9.78
CA LYS A 621 -44.45 7.58 9.60
C LYS A 621 -44.19 6.18 10.17
N PHE A 622 -44.75 5.86 11.34
CA PHE A 622 -44.62 4.54 11.93
C PHE A 622 -45.29 3.46 11.06
N ILE A 623 -46.51 3.70 10.55
CA ILE A 623 -47.21 2.76 9.67
C ILE A 623 -46.49 2.63 8.31
N GLU A 624 -45.91 3.71 7.80
CA GLU A 624 -45.03 3.67 6.63
C GLU A 624 -43.83 2.75 6.90
N ALA A 625 -43.10 2.95 8.01
CA ALA A 625 -41.94 2.11 8.35
C ALA A 625 -42.30 0.62 8.49
N VAL A 626 -43.43 0.29 9.13
CA VAL A 626 -43.96 -1.09 9.22
C VAL A 626 -44.30 -1.64 7.83
N THR A 627 -44.94 -0.84 6.98
CA THR A 627 -45.36 -1.26 5.64
C THR A 627 -44.14 -1.50 4.75
N THR A 628 -43.13 -0.63 4.82
CA THR A 628 -41.88 -0.78 4.09
C THR A 628 -41.11 -2.03 4.53
N LEU A 629 -41.08 -2.33 5.84
CA LEU A 629 -40.45 -3.55 6.33
C LEU A 629 -41.14 -4.82 5.79
N VAL A 630 -42.48 -4.83 5.70
CA VAL A 630 -43.25 -6.04 5.34
C VAL A 630 -43.42 -6.20 3.82
N LYS A 631 -43.57 -5.11 3.08
CA LYS A 631 -43.96 -5.13 1.65
C LYS A 631 -42.91 -4.54 0.70
N GLY A 632 -41.83 -3.94 1.21
CA GLY A 632 -40.82 -3.24 0.43
C GLY A 632 -41.21 -1.79 0.10
N GLU A 633 -40.23 -0.99 -0.34
CA GLU A 633 -40.41 0.45 -0.62
C GLU A 633 -41.40 0.72 -1.75
N ASP A 634 -41.42 -0.11 -2.79
CA ASP A 634 -42.27 0.06 -3.97
C ASP A 634 -43.78 -0.15 -3.70
N ALA A 635 -44.14 -0.71 -2.54
CA ALA A 635 -45.51 -1.02 -2.16
C ALA A 635 -46.17 0.04 -1.26
N VAL A 636 -45.45 1.11 -0.90
CA VAL A 636 -45.93 2.15 0.02
C VAL A 636 -46.68 3.23 -0.74
N ASN A 637 -48.00 3.32 -0.54
CA ASN A 637 -48.80 4.47 -0.95
C ASN A 637 -49.16 5.31 0.28
N THR A 638 -48.44 6.41 0.49
CA THR A 638 -48.65 7.36 1.60
C THR A 638 -50.09 7.89 1.66
N SER A 639 -50.80 8.00 0.53
CA SER A 639 -52.20 8.46 0.52
C SER A 639 -53.14 7.44 1.20
N ASP A 640 -52.91 6.15 0.94
CA ASP A 640 -53.71 5.07 1.53
C ASP A 640 -53.42 4.95 3.03
N ILE A 641 -52.15 5.07 3.43
CA ILE A 641 -51.73 5.07 4.84
C ILE A 641 -52.33 6.27 5.59
N LYS A 642 -52.31 7.47 5.01
CA LYS A 642 -53.00 8.63 5.58
C LYS A 642 -54.50 8.39 5.72
N GLY A 643 -55.12 7.63 4.82
CA GLY A 643 -56.51 7.18 4.93
C GLY A 643 -56.73 6.27 6.14
N ILE A 644 -55.86 5.29 6.34
CA ILE A 644 -55.89 4.37 7.50
C ILE A 644 -55.72 5.14 8.81
N VAL A 645 -54.73 6.03 8.90
CA VAL A 645 -54.49 6.87 10.08
C VAL A 645 -55.70 7.74 10.40
N LYS A 646 -56.34 8.35 9.39
CA LYS A 646 -57.59 9.11 9.60
C LYS A 646 -58.70 8.26 10.22
N GLN A 647 -58.86 7.02 9.76
CA GLN A 647 -59.84 6.08 10.33
C GLN A 647 -59.47 5.72 11.78
N MET A 648 -58.19 5.49 12.07
CA MET A 648 -57.73 5.22 13.45
C MET A 648 -58.05 6.39 14.39
N PHE A 649 -57.75 7.62 13.99
CA PHE A 649 -58.09 8.82 14.78
C PHE A 649 -59.61 8.96 14.98
N GLN A 650 -60.43 8.64 13.97
CA GLN A 650 -61.90 8.67 14.10
C GLN A 650 -62.46 7.62 15.07
N ILE A 651 -61.77 6.48 15.22
CA ILE A 651 -62.19 5.40 16.11
C ILE A 651 -61.77 5.71 17.56
N CYS A 652 -60.55 6.20 17.75
CA CYS A 652 -59.95 6.41 19.08
C CYS A 652 -60.38 7.75 19.74
N LYS A 653 -60.61 8.83 18.99
CA LYS A 653 -61.03 10.13 19.58
C LYS A 653 -62.53 10.19 19.83
N LYS A 654 -62.92 10.39 21.09
CA LYS A 654 -64.32 10.65 21.49
C LYS A 654 -64.63 12.12 21.82
N ASP A 655 -63.65 12.97 22.18
CA ASP A 655 -63.86 14.42 22.38
C ASP A 655 -62.56 15.27 22.23
N ALA A 656 -62.73 16.51 21.71
CA ALA A 656 -61.78 17.63 21.57
C ALA A 656 -60.49 17.49 20.69
N ASP A 657 -60.27 18.52 19.86
CA ASP A 657 -59.40 18.53 18.67
C ASP A 657 -58.01 19.17 18.94
N ASP A 658 -57.20 18.53 19.80
CA ASP A 658 -55.83 18.97 20.11
C ASP A 658 -54.76 18.53 19.08
N GLY A 659 -55.15 17.78 18.05
CA GLY A 659 -54.27 17.27 17.01
C GLY A 659 -53.41 16.03 17.37
N SER A 660 -53.54 15.47 18.57
CA SER A 660 -52.77 14.28 19.04
C SER A 660 -53.67 13.20 19.65
N LEU A 661 -53.22 11.94 19.68
CA LEU A 661 -53.87 10.86 20.45
C LEU A 661 -53.16 10.69 21.80
N SER A 662 -53.91 10.72 22.90
CA SER A 662 -53.36 10.37 24.21
C SER A 662 -53.23 8.85 24.39
N LYS A 663 -52.40 8.43 25.35
CA LYS A 663 -52.18 7.01 25.64
C LYS A 663 -53.48 6.29 26.06
N GLU A 664 -54.33 6.96 26.82
CA GLU A 664 -55.61 6.41 27.29
C GLU A 664 -56.61 6.25 26.14
N GLU A 665 -56.66 7.19 25.20
CA GLU A 665 -57.52 7.10 24.00
C GLU A 665 -57.04 6.04 23.01
N PHE A 666 -55.74 5.76 22.96
CA PHE A 666 -55.19 4.73 22.08
C PHE A 666 -55.43 3.31 22.61
N ILE A 667 -55.46 3.14 23.94
CA ILE A 667 -55.64 1.84 24.60
C ILE A 667 -57.11 1.43 24.64
N ASN A 668 -58.04 2.37 24.88
CA ASN A 668 -59.48 2.15 25.03
C ASN A 668 -60.22 2.08 23.69
#